data_AF-A0A9W4TZP6-F1
#
_entry.id   AF-A0A9W4TZP6-F1
#
_cell.length_a   1.000
_cell.length_b   1.000
_cell.length_c   1.000
_cell.angle_alpha   90.00
_cell.angle_beta   90.00
_cell.angle_gamma   90.00
#
_symmetry.space_group_name_H-M   'P 1'
#
loop_
_entity.id
_entity.type
_entity.pdbx_description
1 polymer ?
#
loop_
_entity_poly.entity_id
_entity_poly.type
_entity_poly.pdbx_seq_one_letter_code
_entity_poly.pdbx_strand_id
1 'polypeptide(L)'
;MIDESIRFNWNVFPSTKLEETQISTPIGCLFTPFSKIEKVVPRINKIPIKCQQCETLINPFIKLDRANDMWWCPFCKKRTYIGNLNIPESAKSAEDWPMELRESSKIIEYELPRDISDKSNDEASLVYVFVIDKYQHIESPEEFQSLLDVICESLNAVPENGLIGLITFDSRVYVHDLTNNKKTAIVNDKQFSPKESANNIAAAVYGTFLIKFNHESKTKIIDHIKSIKPTFSKSFKPERCTGFAHFVYSVLLSEVKNSIGNVLFFTSGPGTQEPGKIVDCNSSMRSHQNIIDLEAPYLTSSLKFYTALSYITNGLSISKAFEIAYSPSLNSTQYDINDSQSIWATNLFVGSIDQVGAYEMKPLIRNSNGVMYSFESFKAYQLLSCINQTIKMVSYKSTLEVSTSTGLKTSKLLFGGGYALPSSYHKASKYHHMYNDKIDDQLGEFDSAMSKKNYTNRWKFNKLNKDDTISIFFKMDTVKSSKHISSTFPTSVHIQYRLKYWSQEHKKWYLKLFTICKPTTNAFFKEGIIYKEHKLLSTFDRRAWIVLLTRLLINKIDTSLGFESFDDLIKLIDTNFTQLLHHFGGLSIKANSKTANNPHLKLQTKYEINENFKDLPSLIYNLRKNYNLIRIFNSSPDETAFYHLWFMRMNLNLSLKVIEPELIFTKAIFMQSYNNTEKSFTRQISHIKT
;
A
#
# COMPACT_ATOMS: atom_id res chain seq x y z
N MET A 1 0.61 6.08 20.96
CA MET A 1 1.36 4.90 20.46
C MET A 1 0.51 4.04 19.51
N ILE A 2 -0.43 3.20 19.96
CA ILE A 2 -1.20 2.37 18.99
C ILE A 2 -2.17 3.20 18.17
N ASP A 3 -2.89 4.14 18.76
CA ASP A 3 -3.94 4.89 18.05
C ASP A 3 -3.39 5.72 16.88
N GLU A 4 -2.07 6.01 16.87
CA GLU A 4 -1.36 6.63 15.75
C GLU A 4 -1.00 5.62 14.64
N SER A 5 -0.76 4.35 14.98
CA SER A 5 -0.39 3.30 14.03
C SER A 5 -1.59 2.50 13.51
N ILE A 6 -2.65 2.32 14.30
CA ILE A 6 -3.82 1.51 13.96
C ILE A 6 -5.09 2.27 14.31
N ARG A 7 -5.91 2.56 13.30
CA ARG A 7 -7.19 3.27 13.46
C ARG A 7 -8.32 2.52 12.78
N PHE A 8 -9.33 2.12 13.55
CA PHE A 8 -10.49 1.37 13.07
C PHE A 8 -11.66 2.28 12.66
N ASN A 9 -12.52 1.82 11.76
CA ASN A 9 -13.83 2.44 11.54
C ASN A 9 -14.79 2.25 12.75
N TRP A 10 -14.67 1.13 13.47
CA TRP A 10 -15.44 0.83 14.68
C TRP A 10 -14.52 0.29 15.78
N ASN A 11 -14.57 0.88 16.99
CA ASN A 11 -13.77 0.38 18.12
C ASN A 11 -14.49 -0.63 19.03
N VAL A 12 -15.78 -0.86 18.81
CA VAL A 12 -16.58 -1.96 19.39
C VAL A 12 -17.07 -2.83 18.24
N PHE A 13 -16.88 -4.15 18.34
CA PHE A 13 -17.24 -5.06 17.25
C PHE A 13 -18.63 -5.66 17.46
N PRO A 14 -19.46 -5.78 16.40
CA PRO A 14 -20.79 -6.38 16.47
C PRO A 14 -20.70 -7.84 16.89
N SER A 15 -21.63 -8.27 17.74
CA SER A 15 -21.76 -9.67 18.18
C SER A 15 -22.89 -10.39 17.46
N THR A 16 -23.85 -9.64 16.92
CA THR A 16 -25.04 -10.19 16.25
C THR A 16 -25.07 -9.84 14.77
N LYS A 17 -25.68 -10.71 13.96
CA LYS A 17 -25.80 -10.52 12.51
C LYS A 17 -26.60 -9.26 12.14
N LEU A 18 -27.56 -8.88 12.99
CA LEU A 18 -28.31 -7.63 12.86
C LEU A 18 -27.35 -6.43 12.97
N GLU A 19 -26.55 -6.37 14.03
CA GLU A 19 -25.57 -5.30 14.24
C GLU A 19 -24.55 -5.22 13.11
N GLU A 20 -24.04 -6.36 12.65
CA GLU A 20 -23.11 -6.45 11.51
C GLU A 20 -23.71 -5.91 10.21
N THR A 21 -25.00 -6.13 9.99
CA THR A 21 -25.71 -5.60 8.81
C THR A 21 -25.94 -4.09 8.94
N GLN A 22 -26.21 -3.60 10.16
CA GLN A 22 -26.48 -2.18 10.41
C GLN A 22 -25.25 -1.29 10.23
N ILE A 23 -24.03 -1.77 10.52
CA ILE A 23 -22.79 -0.99 10.36
C ILE A 23 -22.37 -0.75 8.90
N SER A 24 -23.11 -1.32 7.94
CA SER A 24 -23.05 -1.20 6.47
C SER A 24 -21.73 -1.57 5.78
N THR A 25 -20.58 -1.29 6.38
CA THR A 25 -19.26 -1.66 5.86
C THR A 25 -18.56 -2.68 6.76
N PRO A 26 -17.67 -3.52 6.21
CA PRO A 26 -16.89 -4.45 7.01
C PRO A 26 -16.03 -3.71 8.03
N ILE A 27 -15.74 -4.38 9.15
CA ILE A 27 -14.82 -3.86 10.15
C ILE A 27 -13.43 -3.79 9.53
N GLY A 28 -12.82 -2.62 9.55
CA GLY A 28 -11.50 -2.41 8.96
C GLY A 28 -10.67 -1.44 9.77
N CYS A 29 -9.35 -1.54 9.59
CA CYS A 29 -8.40 -0.59 10.14
C CYS A 29 -7.43 -0.06 9.09
N LEU A 30 -7.03 1.18 9.28
CA LEU A 30 -5.84 1.78 8.69
C LEU A 30 -4.64 1.45 9.58
N PHE A 31 -3.66 0.76 9.03
CA PHE A 31 -2.45 0.29 9.70
C PHE A 31 -1.20 0.90 9.09
N THR A 32 -0.49 1.72 9.85
CA THR A 32 0.77 2.37 9.49
C THR A 32 1.91 1.75 10.30
N PRO A 33 2.63 0.75 9.76
CA PRO A 33 3.60 -0.03 10.54
C PRO A 33 4.80 0.79 11.05
N PHE A 34 5.16 1.86 10.35
CA PHE A 34 6.34 2.68 10.64
C PHE A 34 5.99 4.13 10.95
N SER A 35 4.80 4.37 11.52
CA SER A 35 4.37 5.70 11.94
C SER A 35 5.43 6.37 12.83
N LYS A 36 5.53 7.69 12.76
CA LYS A 36 6.40 8.49 13.65
C LYS A 36 5.83 8.45 15.06
N ILE A 37 6.16 7.41 15.82
CA ILE A 37 5.77 7.29 17.23
C ILE A 37 6.73 8.16 18.04
N GLU A 38 6.20 9.13 18.79
CA GLU A 38 7.02 10.03 19.64
C GLU A 38 7.76 9.29 20.76
N LYS A 39 7.26 8.10 21.14
CA LYS A 39 7.84 7.23 22.17
C LYS A 39 8.68 6.11 21.53
N VAL A 40 9.84 5.84 22.12
CA VAL A 40 10.74 4.75 21.70
C VAL A 40 10.02 3.41 21.83
N VAL A 41 9.98 2.64 20.73
CA VAL A 41 9.41 1.29 20.74
C VAL A 41 10.38 0.36 21.50
N PRO A 42 9.89 -0.41 22.49
CA PRO A 42 10.73 -1.34 23.25
C PRO A 42 11.35 -2.41 22.33
N ARG A 43 12.68 -2.54 22.39
CA ARG A 43 13.46 -3.52 21.62
C ARG A 43 13.92 -4.68 22.49
N ILE A 44 13.76 -5.91 22.00
CA ILE A 44 14.10 -7.14 22.71
C ILE A 44 15.04 -8.00 21.86
N ASN A 45 16.18 -8.38 22.41
CA ASN A 45 17.20 -9.21 21.74
C ASN A 45 17.07 -10.69 22.16
N LYS A 46 15.86 -11.23 22.11
CA LYS A 46 15.54 -12.62 22.46
C LYS A 46 14.55 -13.21 21.47
N ILE A 47 14.54 -14.54 21.37
CA ILE A 47 13.55 -15.24 20.54
C ILE A 47 12.16 -15.07 21.17
N PRO A 48 11.15 -14.62 20.42
CA PRO A 48 9.82 -14.39 20.97
C PRO A 48 9.14 -15.71 21.34
N ILE A 49 8.49 -15.73 22.51
CA ILE A 49 7.80 -16.92 23.02
C ILE A 49 6.49 -17.11 22.24
N LYS A 50 6.31 -18.31 21.68
CA LYS A 50 5.15 -18.70 20.86
C LYS A 50 4.19 -19.57 21.67
N CYS A 51 2.89 -19.42 21.43
CA CYS A 51 1.90 -20.40 21.86
C CYS A 51 2.10 -21.71 21.09
N GLN A 52 2.21 -22.84 21.79
CA GLN A 52 2.42 -24.16 21.18
C GLN A 52 1.23 -24.62 20.30
N GLN A 53 0.05 -24.04 20.53
CA GLN A 53 -1.20 -24.45 19.87
C GLN A 53 -1.53 -23.63 18.63
N CYS A 54 -1.27 -22.31 18.62
CA CYS A 54 -1.65 -21.42 17.53
C CYS A 54 -0.54 -20.48 17.04
N GLU A 55 0.70 -20.66 17.52
CA GLU A 55 1.91 -19.91 17.13
C GLU A 55 1.89 -18.39 17.35
N THR A 56 0.82 -17.84 17.92
CA THR A 56 0.76 -16.43 18.31
C THR A 56 1.78 -16.13 19.40
N LEU A 57 2.35 -14.94 19.37
CA LEU A 57 3.40 -14.52 20.29
C LEU A 57 2.81 -14.04 21.61
N ILE A 58 3.59 -14.24 22.67
CA ILE A 58 3.30 -13.70 24.00
C ILE A 58 3.12 -12.18 23.94
N ASN A 59 2.20 -11.67 24.76
CA ASN A 59 1.75 -10.28 24.71
C ASN A 59 1.10 -9.88 26.05
N PRO A 60 0.79 -8.59 26.27
CA PRO A 60 0.24 -8.12 27.55
C PRO A 60 -1.16 -8.65 27.91
N PHE A 61 -1.90 -9.27 26.99
CA PHE A 61 -3.28 -9.74 27.22
C PHE A 61 -3.36 -11.22 27.66
N ILE A 62 -2.24 -11.85 28.00
CA ILE A 62 -2.24 -13.22 28.49
C ILE A 62 -2.74 -13.29 29.94
N LYS A 63 -3.26 -14.46 30.35
CA LYS A 63 -3.53 -14.75 31.76
C LYS A 63 -2.55 -15.78 32.27
N LEU A 64 -1.80 -15.41 33.31
CA LEU A 64 -0.79 -16.28 33.93
C LEU A 64 -1.43 -17.36 34.81
N ASP A 65 -0.87 -18.57 34.75
CA ASP A 65 -1.16 -19.71 35.61
C ASP A 65 0.12 -20.09 36.34
N ARG A 66 0.42 -19.35 37.43
CA ARG A 66 1.65 -19.48 38.22
C ARG A 66 1.78 -20.84 38.91
N ALA A 67 0.66 -21.49 39.22
CA ALA A 67 0.67 -22.78 39.90
C ALA A 67 1.28 -23.90 39.03
N ASN A 68 1.27 -23.72 37.70
CA ASN A 68 1.71 -24.73 36.74
C ASN A 68 2.76 -24.20 35.75
N ASP A 69 3.33 -23.01 35.97
CA ASP A 69 4.25 -22.33 35.05
C ASP A 69 3.73 -22.24 33.59
N MET A 70 2.44 -21.93 33.47
CA MET A 70 1.73 -21.82 32.19
C MET A 70 1.09 -20.45 32.00
N TRP A 71 0.64 -20.17 30.77
CA TRP A 71 -0.23 -19.06 30.46
C TRP A 71 -1.37 -19.46 29.53
N TRP A 72 -2.48 -18.75 29.67
CA TRP A 72 -3.64 -18.85 28.80
C TRP A 72 -3.49 -17.91 27.61
N CYS A 73 -3.51 -18.47 26.42
CA CYS A 73 -3.41 -17.69 25.19
C CYS A 73 -4.74 -17.02 24.84
N PRO A 74 -4.80 -15.69 24.66
CA PRO A 74 -6.05 -14.99 24.33
C PRO A 74 -6.58 -15.31 22.92
N PHE A 75 -5.74 -15.89 22.05
CA PHE A 75 -6.08 -16.20 20.65
C PHE A 75 -6.78 -17.55 20.47
N CYS A 76 -6.27 -18.60 21.12
CA CYS A 76 -6.81 -19.96 21.04
C CYS A 76 -7.50 -20.43 22.33
N LYS A 77 -7.42 -19.66 23.42
CA LYS A 77 -7.96 -19.98 24.76
C LYS A 77 -7.41 -21.29 25.36
N LYS A 78 -6.27 -21.79 24.86
CA LYS A 78 -5.57 -22.95 25.42
C LYS A 78 -4.40 -22.52 26.30
N ARG A 79 -4.01 -23.39 27.23
CA ARG A 79 -2.80 -23.24 28.05
C ARG A 79 -1.54 -23.64 27.27
N THR A 80 -0.44 -22.97 27.57
CA THR A 80 0.88 -23.25 27.00
C THR A 80 1.96 -22.86 28.02
N TYR A 81 3.13 -23.48 27.95
CA TYR A 81 4.23 -23.22 28.88
C TYR A 81 4.77 -21.79 28.78
N ILE A 82 5.12 -21.20 29.92
CA ILE A 82 5.70 -19.86 30.01
C ILE A 82 7.15 -19.80 29.51
N GLY A 83 7.85 -20.95 29.48
CA GLY A 83 9.26 -21.03 29.12
C GLY A 83 10.15 -20.37 30.17
N ASN A 84 11.25 -19.75 29.74
CA ASN A 84 12.24 -19.14 30.63
C ASN A 84 11.96 -17.66 30.93
N LEU A 85 10.69 -17.23 30.86
CA LEU A 85 10.33 -15.85 31.14
C LEU A 85 10.36 -15.61 32.64
N ASN A 86 11.21 -14.68 33.10
CA ASN A 86 11.31 -14.36 34.53
C ASN A 86 10.10 -13.52 34.97
N ILE A 87 9.17 -14.14 35.69
CA ILE A 87 7.95 -13.47 36.17
C ILE A 87 8.14 -13.12 37.65
N PRO A 88 8.06 -11.83 38.04
CA PRO A 88 8.19 -11.45 39.44
C PRO A 88 7.03 -12.04 40.26
N GLU A 89 7.33 -12.59 41.45
CA GLU A 89 6.31 -13.02 42.42
C GLU A 89 5.49 -11.83 42.94
N SER A 90 6.20 -10.74 43.25
CA SER A 90 5.61 -9.44 43.60
C SER A 90 6.31 -8.34 42.79
N ALA A 91 5.54 -7.59 41.99
CA ALA A 91 6.05 -6.41 41.30
C ALA A 91 5.75 -5.15 42.12
N LYS A 92 6.77 -4.37 42.44
CA LYS A 92 6.66 -3.04 43.06
C LYS A 92 6.52 -1.94 42.00
N SER A 93 7.04 -2.18 40.80
CA SER A 93 7.00 -1.26 39.67
C SER A 93 6.57 -1.98 38.37
N ALA A 94 6.13 -1.21 37.37
CA ALA A 94 5.86 -1.76 36.03
C ALA A 94 7.13 -2.28 35.33
N GLU A 95 8.31 -1.86 35.77
CA GLU A 95 9.60 -2.27 35.19
C GLU A 95 10.03 -3.67 35.64
N ASP A 96 9.52 -4.13 36.77
CA ASP A 96 9.78 -5.49 37.28
C ASP A 96 9.19 -6.56 36.36
N TRP A 97 8.17 -6.20 35.57
CA TRP A 97 7.56 -7.09 34.59
C TRP A 97 8.42 -7.22 33.31
N PRO A 98 8.48 -8.42 32.70
CA PRO A 98 9.04 -8.59 31.37
C PRO A 98 8.42 -7.62 30.37
N MET A 99 9.24 -7.05 29.49
CA MET A 99 8.81 -6.05 28.53
C MET A 99 7.62 -6.54 27.69
N GLU A 100 7.59 -7.84 27.36
CA GLU A 100 6.52 -8.51 26.64
C GLU A 100 5.15 -8.46 27.32
N LEU A 101 5.12 -8.33 28.64
CA LEU A 101 3.91 -8.39 29.47
C LEU A 101 3.49 -7.02 30.00
N ARG A 102 4.29 -5.97 29.81
CA ARG A 102 3.96 -4.62 30.27
C ARG A 102 2.78 -4.08 29.46
N GLU A 103 1.81 -3.48 30.14
CA GLU A 103 0.64 -2.86 29.48
C GLU A 103 1.02 -1.73 28.50
N SER A 104 2.14 -1.07 28.74
CA SER A 104 2.70 -0.05 27.85
C SER A 104 3.28 -0.64 26.55
N SER A 105 3.61 -1.93 26.53
CA SER A 105 4.33 -2.63 25.45
C SER A 105 3.39 -3.38 24.52
N LYS A 106 2.34 -2.68 24.08
CA LYS A 106 1.43 -3.21 23.05
C LYS A 106 2.06 -3.23 21.66
N ILE A 107 3.15 -2.47 21.49
CA ILE A 107 4.05 -2.51 20.33
C ILE A 107 5.44 -2.89 20.83
N ILE A 108 6.03 -3.94 20.27
CA ILE A 108 7.37 -4.43 20.63
C ILE A 108 8.13 -4.76 19.36
N GLU A 109 9.44 -4.58 19.37
CA GLU A 109 10.32 -4.97 18.27
C GLU A 109 11.35 -5.99 18.75
N TYR A 110 11.37 -7.17 18.12
CA TYR A 110 12.37 -8.20 18.39
C TYR A 110 13.50 -8.09 17.37
N GLU A 111 14.73 -8.06 17.82
CA GLU A 111 15.89 -8.30 16.97
C GLU A 111 16.03 -9.81 16.77
N LEU A 112 15.90 -10.28 15.52
CA LEU A 112 16.00 -11.70 15.23
C LEU A 112 17.47 -12.11 15.12
N PRO A 113 17.87 -13.23 15.76
CA PRO A 113 19.24 -13.71 15.67
C PRO A 113 19.59 -14.07 14.23
N ARG A 114 20.85 -13.87 13.85
CA ARG A 114 21.38 -14.36 12.57
C ARG A 114 21.44 -15.89 12.65
N ASP A 115 20.65 -16.55 11.82
CA ASP A 115 20.76 -17.99 11.63
C ASP A 115 21.97 -18.26 10.73
N ILE A 116 22.98 -18.94 11.27
CA ILE A 116 24.24 -19.27 10.59
C ILE A 116 24.00 -20.30 9.46
N SER A 117 22.93 -21.09 9.56
CA SER A 117 22.57 -22.09 8.55
C SER A 117 21.81 -21.50 7.36
N ASP A 118 21.22 -20.32 7.53
CA ASP A 118 20.43 -19.64 6.51
C ASP A 118 21.31 -18.65 5.74
N LYS A 119 21.78 -19.06 4.55
CA LYS A 119 22.53 -18.21 3.61
C LYS A 119 21.74 -16.99 3.14
N SER A 120 20.44 -16.89 3.41
CA SER A 120 19.67 -15.65 3.15
C SER A 120 19.99 -14.51 4.14
N ASN A 121 20.73 -14.79 5.22
CA ASN A 121 21.25 -13.80 6.16
C ASN A 121 22.56 -13.12 5.70
N ASP A 122 23.10 -13.50 4.54
CA ASP A 122 24.18 -12.74 3.89
C ASP A 122 23.69 -11.31 3.58
N GLU A 123 24.59 -10.31 3.66
CA GLU A 123 24.21 -8.90 3.43
C GLU A 123 23.49 -8.75 2.08
N ALA A 124 22.20 -8.43 2.12
CA ALA A 124 21.42 -8.27 0.91
C ALA A 124 21.95 -7.07 0.10
N SER A 125 22.35 -7.32 -1.15
CA SER A 125 22.87 -6.28 -2.03
C SER A 125 21.74 -5.35 -2.48
N LEU A 126 21.92 -4.04 -2.26
CA LEU A 126 21.03 -3.03 -2.84
C LEU A 126 21.36 -2.87 -4.32
N VAL A 127 20.36 -2.96 -5.19
CA VAL A 127 20.52 -2.84 -6.64
C VAL A 127 19.64 -1.69 -7.13
N TYR A 128 20.20 -0.75 -7.89
CA TYR A 128 19.48 0.36 -8.49
C TYR A 128 19.60 0.24 -10.00
N VAL A 129 18.48 0.08 -10.69
CA VAL A 129 18.47 -0.06 -12.16
C VAL A 129 17.76 1.13 -12.78
N PHE A 130 18.49 1.92 -13.56
CA PHE A 130 17.94 3.01 -14.35
C PHE A 130 17.57 2.46 -15.72
N VAL A 131 16.28 2.56 -16.08
CA VAL A 131 15.76 2.10 -17.37
C VAL A 131 15.25 3.32 -18.12
N ILE A 132 15.95 3.72 -19.19
CA ILE A 132 15.75 5.00 -19.85
C ILE A 132 15.23 4.79 -21.28
N ASP A 133 14.08 5.37 -21.54
CA ASP A 133 13.52 5.50 -22.87
C ASP A 133 14.33 6.50 -23.72
N LYS A 134 14.85 6.05 -24.86
CA LYS A 134 15.73 6.83 -25.72
C LYS A 134 14.99 7.74 -26.68
N TYR A 135 13.69 7.55 -26.89
CA TYR A 135 12.98 8.31 -27.91
C TYR A 135 12.85 9.78 -27.51
N GLN A 136 13.34 10.63 -28.41
CA GLN A 136 13.19 12.08 -28.32
C GLN A 136 12.41 12.58 -29.55
N HIS A 137 11.34 13.33 -29.30
CA HIS A 137 10.66 14.02 -30.39
C HIS A 137 11.56 15.14 -30.93
N ILE A 138 11.62 15.30 -32.26
CA ILE A 138 12.53 16.25 -32.93
C ILE A 138 12.23 17.71 -32.55
N GLU A 139 10.97 18.03 -32.23
CA GLU A 139 10.56 19.39 -31.84
C GLU A 139 11.01 19.78 -30.41
N SER A 140 11.40 18.80 -29.59
CA SER A 140 11.77 19.01 -28.19
C SER A 140 13.18 18.48 -27.87
N PRO A 141 14.24 18.84 -28.62
CA PRO A 141 15.53 18.12 -28.63
C PRO A 141 16.28 18.12 -27.29
N GLU A 142 15.90 18.98 -26.35
CA GLU A 142 16.58 19.16 -25.06
C GLU A 142 16.06 18.26 -23.94
N GLU A 143 14.85 17.69 -24.03
CA GLU A 143 14.22 16.98 -22.90
C GLU A 143 15.02 15.76 -22.46
N PHE A 144 15.51 14.98 -23.41
CA PHE A 144 16.35 13.82 -23.13
C PHE A 144 17.63 14.21 -22.40
N GLN A 145 18.29 15.30 -22.81
CA GLN A 145 19.48 15.78 -22.13
C GLN A 145 19.16 16.24 -20.70
N SER A 146 18.05 16.97 -20.50
CA SER A 146 17.61 17.37 -19.16
C SER A 146 17.33 16.16 -18.26
N LEU A 147 16.74 15.09 -18.80
CA LEU A 147 16.53 13.84 -18.06
C LEU A 147 17.87 13.21 -17.62
N LEU A 148 18.85 13.12 -18.53
CA LEU A 148 20.17 12.57 -18.20
C LEU A 148 20.89 13.38 -17.12
N ASP A 149 20.81 14.70 -17.16
CA ASP A 149 21.41 15.58 -16.16
C ASP A 149 20.79 15.36 -14.78
N VAL A 150 19.45 15.27 -14.70
CA VAL A 150 18.73 14.97 -13.46
C VAL A 150 19.06 13.57 -12.93
N ILE A 151 19.18 12.56 -13.81
CA ILE A 151 19.60 11.21 -13.42
C ILE A 151 21.02 11.25 -12.85
N CYS A 152 21.96 11.95 -13.50
CA CYS A 152 23.33 12.11 -13.00
C CYS A 152 23.37 12.76 -11.61
N GLU A 153 22.56 13.81 -11.40
CA GLU A 153 22.45 14.46 -10.10
C GLU A 153 21.85 13.53 -9.03
N SER A 154 20.86 12.71 -9.40
CA SER A 154 20.21 11.77 -8.49
C SER A 154 21.13 10.66 -7.97
N LEU A 155 22.25 10.38 -8.65
CA LEU A 155 23.27 9.43 -8.18
C LEU A 155 23.85 9.84 -6.82
N ASN A 156 23.76 11.11 -6.43
CA ASN A 156 24.13 11.58 -5.10
C ASN A 156 23.27 10.97 -3.98
N ALA A 157 22.06 10.52 -4.28
CA ALA A 157 21.19 9.87 -3.31
C ALA A 157 21.44 8.37 -3.16
N VAL A 158 22.21 7.76 -4.08
CA VAL A 158 22.49 6.32 -4.06
C VAL A 158 23.49 6.00 -2.92
N PRO A 159 23.19 5.03 -2.03
CA PRO A 159 24.12 4.64 -0.97
C PRO A 159 25.43 4.06 -1.51
N GLU A 160 26.53 4.30 -0.79
CA GLU A 160 27.81 3.66 -1.08
C GLU A 160 27.70 2.12 -1.08
N ASN A 161 28.47 1.48 -1.93
CA ASN A 161 28.47 0.03 -2.16
C ASN A 161 27.19 -0.55 -2.77
N GLY A 162 26.17 0.27 -3.08
CA GLY A 162 25.02 -0.17 -3.89
C GLY A 162 25.47 -0.59 -5.28
N LEU A 163 24.78 -1.55 -5.89
CA LEU A 163 25.01 -1.96 -7.26
C LEU A 163 24.14 -1.12 -8.20
N ILE A 164 24.71 -0.60 -9.28
CA ILE A 164 24.01 0.19 -10.29
C ILE A 164 23.97 -0.57 -11.60
N GLY A 165 22.79 -0.66 -12.21
CA GLY A 165 22.58 -1.11 -13.57
C GLY A 165 21.97 -0.01 -14.43
N LEU A 166 22.32 -0.03 -15.73
CA LEU A 166 21.79 0.90 -16.71
C LEU A 166 21.26 0.13 -17.91
N ILE A 167 20.01 0.39 -18.26
CA ILE A 167 19.33 -0.14 -19.43
C ILE A 167 18.74 1.03 -20.20
N THR A 168 18.90 1.04 -21.51
CA THR A 168 18.22 2.00 -22.38
C THR A 168 17.37 1.25 -23.40
N PHE A 169 16.30 1.86 -23.90
CA PHE A 169 15.46 1.19 -24.91
C PHE A 169 14.86 2.15 -25.93
N ASP A 170 14.64 1.64 -27.13
CA ASP A 170 13.87 2.25 -28.22
C ASP A 170 13.01 1.15 -28.89
N SER A 171 13.29 0.78 -30.14
CA SER A 171 12.77 -0.43 -30.78
C SER A 171 13.53 -1.69 -30.36
N ARG A 172 14.66 -1.51 -29.66
CA ARG A 172 15.45 -2.58 -29.05
C ARG A 172 15.79 -2.23 -27.60
N VAL A 173 16.17 -3.22 -26.81
CA VAL A 173 16.66 -3.00 -25.44
C VAL A 173 18.18 -3.11 -25.43
N TYR A 174 18.85 -2.14 -24.83
CA TYR A 174 20.31 -2.13 -24.68
C TYR A 174 20.66 -2.25 -23.20
N VAL A 175 21.39 -3.31 -22.85
CA VAL A 175 21.96 -3.44 -21.51
C VAL A 175 23.39 -2.93 -21.53
N HIS A 176 23.70 -1.98 -20.65
CA HIS A 176 25.01 -1.34 -20.62
C HIS A 176 25.94 -2.03 -19.63
N ASP A 177 27.12 -2.39 -20.11
CA ASP A 177 28.26 -2.77 -19.29
C ASP A 177 29.05 -1.49 -18.94
N LEU A 178 28.78 -0.99 -17.73
CA LEU A 178 29.39 0.23 -17.19
C LEU A 178 30.87 0.04 -16.84
N THR A 179 31.37 -1.19 -16.78
CA THR A 179 32.79 -1.47 -16.48
C THR A 179 33.65 -1.35 -17.73
N ASN A 180 33.17 -1.90 -18.86
CA ASN A 180 33.89 -1.93 -20.12
C ASN A 180 33.43 -0.85 -21.12
N ASN A 181 32.47 0.00 -20.74
CA ASN A 181 31.84 1.00 -21.61
C ASN A 181 31.30 0.36 -22.91
N LYS A 182 30.65 -0.79 -22.77
CA LYS A 182 30.00 -1.53 -23.86
C LYS A 182 28.51 -1.57 -23.66
N LYS A 183 27.77 -1.88 -24.72
CA LYS A 183 26.34 -2.17 -24.64
C LYS A 183 26.00 -3.38 -25.48
N THR A 184 25.13 -4.23 -24.95
CA THR A 184 24.61 -5.41 -25.63
C THR A 184 23.17 -5.12 -26.03
N ALA A 185 22.88 -5.18 -27.34
CA ALA A 185 21.53 -5.04 -27.85
C ALA A 185 20.80 -6.39 -27.76
N ILE A 186 19.62 -6.38 -27.15
CA ILE A 186 18.71 -7.51 -27.04
C ILE A 186 17.50 -7.18 -27.90
N VAL A 187 17.21 -8.08 -28.83
CA VAL A 187 16.09 -7.93 -29.78
C VAL A 187 15.10 -9.05 -29.57
N ASN A 188 13.82 -8.72 -29.70
CA ASN A 188 12.74 -9.69 -29.66
C ASN A 188 12.44 -10.19 -31.09
N ASP A 189 13.29 -11.08 -31.61
CA ASP A 189 13.25 -11.50 -33.03
C ASP A 189 12.18 -12.57 -33.37
N LYS A 190 11.37 -13.03 -32.40
CA LYS A 190 10.42 -14.15 -32.57
C LYS A 190 9.09 -13.92 -31.81
N GLN A 191 8.09 -14.79 -32.03
CA GLN A 191 6.94 -14.90 -31.12
C GLN A 191 7.45 -15.00 -29.67
N PHE A 192 7.04 -14.06 -28.83
CA PHE A 192 7.56 -13.93 -27.48
C PHE A 192 7.25 -15.17 -26.64
N SER A 193 8.29 -15.92 -26.28
CA SER A 193 8.22 -17.05 -25.35
C SER A 193 8.96 -16.67 -24.05
N PRO A 194 8.25 -16.52 -22.91
CA PRO A 194 8.88 -16.06 -21.67
C PRO A 194 10.07 -16.90 -21.23
N LYS A 195 9.98 -18.24 -21.35
CA LYS A 195 11.04 -19.14 -20.90
C LYS A 195 12.27 -19.09 -21.80
N GLU A 196 12.08 -19.14 -23.11
CA GLU A 196 13.17 -19.12 -24.08
C GLU A 196 13.87 -17.75 -24.09
N SER A 197 13.09 -16.67 -24.11
CA SER A 197 13.62 -15.32 -24.06
C SER A 197 14.40 -15.06 -22.77
N ALA A 198 13.93 -15.56 -21.62
CA ALA A 198 14.67 -15.43 -20.36
C ALA A 198 16.04 -16.13 -20.42
N ASN A 199 16.11 -17.36 -20.93
CA ASN A 199 17.36 -18.09 -21.06
C ASN A 199 18.35 -17.37 -22.00
N ASN A 200 17.86 -16.84 -23.12
CA ASN A 200 18.69 -16.11 -24.07
C ASN A 200 19.25 -14.80 -23.47
N ILE A 201 18.41 -14.06 -22.73
CA ILE A 201 18.81 -12.83 -22.04
C ILE A 201 19.87 -13.12 -20.97
N ALA A 202 19.63 -14.13 -20.14
CA ALA A 202 20.56 -14.53 -19.09
C ALA A 202 21.92 -14.94 -19.69
N ALA A 203 21.93 -15.73 -20.77
CA ALA A 203 23.15 -16.14 -21.44
C ALA A 203 23.95 -14.97 -22.05
N ALA A 204 23.27 -13.93 -22.54
CA ALA A 204 23.92 -12.81 -23.23
C ALA A 204 24.59 -11.78 -22.29
N VAL A 205 24.13 -11.66 -21.04
CA VAL A 205 24.42 -10.50 -20.17
C VAL A 205 24.85 -10.89 -18.74
N TYR A 206 25.02 -12.18 -18.45
CA TYR A 206 25.33 -12.64 -17.10
C TYR A 206 26.57 -11.96 -16.49
N GLY A 207 26.40 -11.33 -15.33
CA GLY A 207 27.49 -10.81 -14.51
C GLY A 207 28.11 -9.46 -14.91
N THR A 208 27.72 -8.88 -16.06
CA THR A 208 28.35 -7.63 -16.57
C THR A 208 27.45 -6.39 -16.47
N PHE A 209 26.17 -6.54 -16.11
CA PHE A 209 25.21 -5.43 -16.11
C PHE A 209 25.18 -4.57 -14.83
N LEU A 210 25.92 -4.97 -13.79
CA LEU A 210 25.96 -4.27 -12.50
C LEU A 210 27.38 -3.82 -12.18
N ILE A 211 27.50 -2.57 -11.74
CA ILE A 211 28.74 -2.00 -11.21
C ILE A 211 28.54 -1.56 -9.76
N LYS A 212 29.54 -1.80 -8.91
CA LYS A 212 29.52 -1.33 -7.53
C LYS A 212 29.71 0.19 -7.48
N PHE A 213 28.82 0.88 -6.78
CA PHE A 213 28.86 2.33 -6.62
C PHE A 213 29.85 2.75 -5.54
N ASN A 214 30.86 3.50 -5.96
CA ASN A 214 31.85 4.16 -5.12
C ASN A 214 32.27 5.51 -5.77
N HIS A 215 33.13 6.28 -5.11
CA HIS A 215 33.58 7.58 -5.61
C HIS A 215 34.24 7.50 -6.99
N GLU A 216 35.02 6.45 -7.27
CA GLU A 216 35.73 6.25 -8.55
C GLU A 216 34.81 5.80 -9.69
N SER A 217 33.85 4.93 -9.38
CA SER A 217 32.87 4.43 -10.36
C SER A 217 31.86 5.51 -10.71
N LYS A 218 31.56 6.42 -9.78
CA LYS A 218 30.56 7.48 -9.98
C LYS A 218 30.87 8.37 -11.17
N THR A 219 32.12 8.83 -11.31
CA THR A 219 32.54 9.63 -12.48
C THR A 219 32.40 8.84 -13.77
N LYS A 220 32.87 7.58 -13.80
CA LYS A 220 32.70 6.69 -14.96
C LYS A 220 31.24 6.50 -15.35
N ILE A 221 30.35 6.31 -14.37
CA ILE A 221 28.91 6.15 -14.59
C ILE A 221 28.30 7.44 -15.15
N ILE A 222 28.65 8.60 -14.59
CA ILE A 222 28.17 9.92 -15.06
C ILE A 222 28.60 10.15 -16.51
N ASP A 223 29.89 9.93 -16.81
CA ASP A 223 30.42 10.12 -18.16
C ASP A 223 29.73 9.19 -19.16
N HIS A 224 29.49 7.94 -18.76
CA HIS A 224 28.75 6.97 -19.57
C HIS A 224 27.31 7.39 -19.82
N ILE A 225 26.58 7.84 -18.78
CA ILE A 225 25.19 8.31 -18.89
C ILE A 225 25.12 9.52 -19.83
N LYS A 226 26.04 10.49 -19.68
CA LYS A 226 26.10 11.67 -20.56
C LYS A 226 26.46 11.34 -22.01
N SER A 227 27.12 10.22 -22.26
CA SER A 227 27.45 9.77 -23.62
C SER A 227 26.26 9.16 -24.38
N ILE A 228 25.15 8.85 -23.68
CA ILE A 228 23.97 8.24 -24.29
C ILE A 228 23.33 9.23 -25.26
N LYS A 229 23.12 8.77 -26.50
CA LYS A 229 22.45 9.56 -27.54
C LYS A 229 20.97 9.21 -27.64
N PRO A 230 20.07 10.20 -27.80
CA PRO A 230 18.66 9.94 -28.05
C PRO A 230 18.45 9.32 -29.42
N THR A 231 17.33 8.62 -29.56
CA THR A 231 16.78 8.18 -30.85
C THR A 231 15.73 9.20 -31.27
N PHE A 232 16.06 10.01 -32.28
CA PHE A 232 15.13 11.05 -32.75
C PHE A 232 13.97 10.44 -33.55
N SER A 233 12.75 10.94 -33.29
CA SER A 233 11.53 10.53 -33.98
C SER A 233 10.65 11.72 -34.34
N LYS A 234 9.95 11.62 -35.48
CA LYS A 234 8.85 12.52 -35.88
C LYS A 234 7.48 12.07 -35.36
N SER A 235 7.39 10.84 -34.87
CA SER A 235 6.17 10.28 -34.29
C SER A 235 6.25 10.32 -32.78
N PHE A 236 5.15 10.72 -32.13
CA PHE A 236 4.94 10.59 -30.68
C PHE A 236 4.70 9.14 -30.24
N LYS A 237 4.33 8.26 -31.18
CA LYS A 237 4.17 6.80 -30.97
C LYS A 237 5.12 6.02 -31.87
N PRO A 238 6.44 6.16 -31.67
CA PRO A 238 7.42 5.36 -32.41
C PRO A 238 7.36 3.89 -31.98
N GLU A 239 8.10 3.03 -32.66
CA GLU A 239 8.28 1.62 -32.31
C GLU A 239 8.98 1.45 -30.94
N ARG A 240 8.20 1.40 -29.86
CA ARG A 240 8.67 1.43 -28.48
C ARG A 240 8.45 0.09 -27.80
N CYS A 241 9.53 -0.58 -27.43
CA CYS A 241 9.52 -1.91 -26.79
C CYS A 241 9.41 -1.85 -25.24
N THR A 242 8.53 -1.00 -24.70
CA THR A 242 8.38 -0.74 -23.26
C THR A 242 8.19 -2.02 -22.43
N GLY A 243 7.28 -2.90 -22.83
CA GLY A 243 7.03 -4.13 -22.09
C GLY A 243 8.20 -5.12 -22.18
N PHE A 244 8.91 -5.16 -23.31
CA PHE A 244 10.13 -5.97 -23.43
C PHE A 244 11.26 -5.44 -22.52
N ALA A 245 11.43 -4.11 -22.41
CA ALA A 245 12.36 -3.51 -21.46
C ALA A 245 12.02 -3.90 -20.02
N HIS A 246 10.74 -3.91 -19.66
CA HIS A 246 10.27 -4.39 -18.36
C HIS A 246 10.60 -5.87 -18.11
N PHE A 247 10.49 -6.70 -19.13
CA PHE A 247 10.85 -8.11 -19.05
C PHE A 247 12.35 -8.32 -18.90
N VAL A 248 13.18 -7.63 -19.71
CA VAL A 248 14.64 -7.79 -19.70
C VAL A 248 15.23 -7.53 -18.32
N TYR A 249 14.93 -6.40 -17.68
CA TYR A 249 15.48 -6.14 -16.35
C TYR A 249 14.93 -7.12 -15.31
N SER A 250 13.68 -7.58 -15.47
CA SER A 250 13.07 -8.54 -14.54
C SER A 250 13.78 -9.88 -14.58
N VAL A 251 14.18 -10.33 -15.77
CA VAL A 251 15.03 -11.52 -15.95
C VAL A 251 16.38 -11.29 -15.28
N LEU A 252 17.07 -10.20 -15.61
CA LEU A 252 18.41 -9.92 -15.07
C LEU A 252 18.42 -9.84 -13.53
N LEU A 253 17.43 -9.17 -12.92
CA LEU A 253 17.33 -9.07 -11.45
C LEU A 253 16.92 -10.38 -10.78
N SER A 254 16.13 -11.23 -11.46
CA SER A 254 15.79 -12.56 -10.94
C SER A 254 17.01 -13.48 -10.76
N GLU A 255 18.06 -13.28 -11.56
CA GLU A 255 19.32 -14.03 -11.47
C GLU A 255 20.26 -13.53 -10.35
N VAL A 256 20.06 -12.30 -9.86
CA VAL A 256 20.89 -11.73 -8.79
C VAL A 256 20.42 -12.23 -7.43
N LYS A 257 21.05 -13.29 -6.91
CA LYS A 257 20.71 -13.89 -5.62
C LYS A 257 20.74 -12.88 -4.46
N ASN A 258 19.77 -13.01 -3.55
CA ASN A 258 19.64 -12.22 -2.32
C ASN A 258 19.78 -10.69 -2.53
N SER A 259 19.22 -10.16 -3.62
CA SER A 259 19.23 -8.73 -3.89
C SER A 259 17.91 -8.04 -3.53
N ILE A 260 18.03 -6.75 -3.24
CA ILE A 260 16.92 -5.83 -3.03
C ILE A 260 17.05 -4.73 -4.09
N GLY A 261 16.23 -4.83 -5.12
CA GLY A 261 16.27 -3.94 -6.27
C GLY A 261 15.33 -2.73 -6.14
N ASN A 262 15.71 -1.65 -6.79
CA ASN A 262 14.90 -0.48 -7.01
C ASN A 262 15.06 -0.07 -8.48
N VAL A 263 14.01 -0.31 -9.27
CA VAL A 263 13.99 0.00 -10.70
C VAL A 263 13.36 1.37 -10.89
N LEU A 264 14.08 2.26 -11.57
CA LEU A 264 13.60 3.58 -11.96
C LEU A 264 13.39 3.56 -13.47
N PHE A 265 12.13 3.43 -13.87
CA PHE A 265 11.74 3.31 -15.28
C PHE A 265 11.23 4.65 -15.78
N PHE A 266 11.91 5.24 -16.76
CA PHE A 266 11.58 6.52 -17.37
C PHE A 266 11.01 6.28 -18.76
N THR A 267 9.82 6.81 -19.04
CA THR A 267 9.21 6.71 -20.38
C THR A 267 8.53 7.99 -20.81
N SER A 268 8.63 8.29 -22.11
CA SER A 268 8.10 9.49 -22.76
C SER A 268 6.88 9.22 -23.65
N GLY A 269 6.33 8.01 -23.65
CA GLY A 269 5.18 7.66 -24.47
C GLY A 269 4.76 6.20 -24.34
N PRO A 270 3.69 5.79 -25.05
CA PRO A 270 3.14 4.45 -24.91
C PRO A 270 4.02 3.39 -25.58
N GLY A 271 3.97 2.17 -25.04
CA GLY A 271 4.55 0.99 -25.67
C GLY A 271 3.75 0.58 -26.91
N THR A 272 4.42 0.42 -28.05
CA THR A 272 3.78 0.09 -29.34
C THR A 272 4.19 -1.26 -29.91
N GLN A 273 5.13 -1.95 -29.26
CA GLN A 273 5.60 -3.29 -29.64
C GLN A 273 5.28 -4.32 -28.55
N GLU A 274 5.16 -5.58 -28.97
CA GLU A 274 5.00 -6.72 -28.08
C GLU A 274 6.35 -7.17 -27.49
N PRO A 275 6.35 -7.79 -26.29
CA PRO A 275 5.20 -8.00 -25.40
C PRO A 275 4.77 -6.73 -24.65
N GLY A 276 3.50 -6.67 -24.23
CA GLY A 276 2.98 -5.60 -23.38
C GLY A 276 2.62 -4.33 -24.14
N LYS A 277 2.19 -4.50 -25.39
CA LYS A 277 1.77 -3.44 -26.31
C LYS A 277 0.54 -2.69 -25.77
N ILE A 278 0.53 -1.37 -25.88
CA ILE A 278 -0.57 -0.51 -25.40
C ILE A 278 -1.44 -0.04 -26.56
N VAL A 279 -0.80 0.41 -27.64
CA VAL A 279 -1.46 1.03 -28.79
C VAL A 279 -0.66 0.75 -30.07
N ASP A 280 -1.33 0.77 -31.22
CA ASP A 280 -0.65 0.84 -32.51
C ASP A 280 -0.10 2.24 -32.78
N CYS A 281 0.98 2.34 -33.55
CA CYS A 281 1.65 3.61 -33.85
C CYS A 281 0.70 4.67 -34.47
N ASN A 282 -0.33 4.23 -35.22
CA ASN A 282 -1.25 5.10 -35.94
C ASN A 282 -2.64 5.22 -35.28
N SER A 283 -2.91 4.49 -34.20
CA SER A 283 -4.24 4.46 -33.56
C SER A 283 -4.33 5.47 -32.42
N SER A 284 -5.53 5.97 -32.11
CA SER A 284 -5.74 6.83 -30.94
C SER A 284 -5.50 6.06 -29.64
N MET A 285 -5.13 6.79 -28.59
CA MET A 285 -5.05 6.21 -27.24
C MET A 285 -6.46 5.88 -26.74
N ARG A 286 -6.60 4.74 -26.05
CA ARG A 286 -7.87 4.34 -25.45
C ARG A 286 -8.34 5.34 -24.39
N SER A 287 -9.64 5.56 -24.33
CA SER A 287 -10.36 6.27 -23.27
C SER A 287 -11.05 5.28 -22.33
N HIS A 288 -11.60 5.76 -21.20
CA HIS A 288 -12.47 4.93 -20.34
C HIS A 288 -13.68 4.39 -21.10
N GLN A 289 -14.25 5.18 -22.01
CA GLN A 289 -15.39 4.75 -22.83
C GLN A 289 -15.00 3.57 -23.73
N ASN A 290 -13.83 3.64 -24.39
CA ASN A 290 -13.35 2.51 -25.21
C ASN A 290 -13.08 1.26 -24.36
N ILE A 291 -12.68 1.41 -23.09
CA ILE A 291 -12.50 0.27 -22.18
C ILE A 291 -13.86 -0.37 -21.84
N ILE A 292 -14.86 0.46 -21.52
CA ILE A 292 -16.22 0.03 -21.19
C ILE A 292 -16.88 -0.67 -22.39
N ASP A 293 -16.73 -0.09 -23.58
CA ASP A 293 -17.28 -0.62 -24.83
C ASP A 293 -16.48 -1.80 -25.40
N LEU A 294 -15.43 -2.25 -24.70
CA LEU A 294 -14.54 -3.34 -25.09
C LEU A 294 -13.79 -3.11 -26.42
N GLU A 295 -13.55 -1.84 -26.76
CA GLU A 295 -12.81 -1.37 -27.94
C GLU A 295 -11.31 -1.17 -27.69
N ALA A 296 -10.79 -1.63 -26.55
CA ALA A 296 -9.36 -1.57 -26.19
C ALA A 296 -8.68 -2.95 -26.40
N PRO A 297 -8.22 -3.29 -27.62
CA PRO A 297 -7.83 -4.67 -27.98
C PRO A 297 -6.64 -5.21 -27.19
N TYR A 298 -5.69 -4.35 -26.83
CA TYR A 298 -4.45 -4.74 -26.15
C TYR A 298 -4.54 -4.71 -24.62
N LEU A 299 -5.64 -4.21 -24.04
CA LEU A 299 -5.77 -4.00 -22.60
C LEU A 299 -5.60 -5.32 -21.82
N THR A 300 -6.32 -6.37 -22.23
CA THR A 300 -6.33 -7.65 -21.50
C THR A 300 -5.00 -8.39 -21.61
N SER A 301 -4.39 -8.42 -22.79
CA SER A 301 -3.08 -9.07 -22.98
C SER A 301 -1.99 -8.37 -22.19
N SER A 302 -1.97 -7.04 -22.21
CA SER A 302 -0.99 -6.23 -21.49
C SER A 302 -1.16 -6.28 -19.97
N LEU A 303 -2.39 -6.21 -19.46
CA LEU A 303 -2.64 -6.38 -18.02
C LEU A 303 -2.15 -7.75 -17.51
N LYS A 304 -2.38 -8.83 -18.26
CA LYS A 304 -1.86 -10.17 -17.91
C LYS A 304 -0.34 -10.22 -17.91
N PHE A 305 0.29 -9.62 -18.93
CA PHE A 305 1.75 -9.55 -19.03
C PHE A 305 2.37 -8.79 -17.86
N TYR A 306 1.92 -7.55 -17.57
CA TYR A 306 2.44 -6.77 -16.44
C TYR A 306 2.11 -7.40 -15.09
N THR A 307 0.98 -8.11 -14.96
CA THR A 307 0.68 -8.93 -13.78
C THR A 307 1.67 -10.07 -13.60
N ALA A 308 2.07 -10.76 -14.68
CA ALA A 308 3.11 -11.80 -14.62
C ALA A 308 4.45 -11.22 -14.16
N LEU A 309 4.87 -10.08 -14.72
CA LEU A 309 6.08 -9.39 -14.27
C LEU A 309 6.01 -9.02 -12.79
N SER A 310 4.85 -8.57 -12.33
CA SER A 310 4.61 -8.23 -10.92
C SER A 310 4.89 -9.40 -9.97
N TYR A 311 4.57 -10.63 -10.39
CA TYR A 311 4.86 -11.84 -9.63
C TYR A 311 6.35 -12.18 -9.60
N ILE A 312 7.05 -11.96 -10.72
CA ILE A 312 8.51 -12.13 -10.81
C ILE A 312 9.20 -11.16 -9.83
N THR A 313 8.76 -9.90 -9.76
CA THR A 313 9.33 -8.90 -8.84
C THR A 313 9.24 -9.27 -7.36
N ASN A 314 8.31 -10.16 -7.00
CA ASN A 314 8.11 -10.65 -5.65
C ASN A 314 8.96 -11.90 -5.33
N GLY A 315 9.67 -12.46 -6.31
CA GLY A 315 10.57 -13.60 -6.17
C GLY A 315 10.03 -14.93 -6.71
N LEU A 316 8.95 -14.92 -7.50
CA LEU A 316 8.50 -16.13 -8.22
C LEU A 316 9.37 -16.39 -9.46
N SER A 317 9.53 -17.66 -9.81
CA SER A 317 10.20 -18.03 -11.07
C SER A 317 9.38 -17.55 -12.27
N ILE A 318 10.08 -17.22 -13.36
CA ILE A 318 9.48 -16.67 -14.58
C ILE A 318 8.37 -17.58 -15.12
N SER A 319 8.61 -18.89 -15.22
CA SER A 319 7.60 -19.84 -15.72
C SER A 319 6.31 -19.82 -14.89
N LYS A 320 6.45 -19.95 -13.57
CA LYS A 320 5.31 -19.99 -12.63
C LYS A 320 4.55 -18.67 -12.62
N ALA A 321 5.26 -17.55 -12.71
CA ALA A 321 4.64 -16.23 -12.76
C ALA A 321 3.70 -16.08 -13.96
N PHE A 322 4.14 -16.49 -15.15
CA PHE A 322 3.30 -16.49 -16.35
C PHE A 322 2.18 -17.54 -16.27
N GLU A 323 2.42 -18.74 -15.76
CA GLU A 323 1.37 -19.75 -15.53
C GLU A 323 0.25 -19.22 -14.63
N ILE A 324 0.60 -18.59 -13.51
CA ILE A 324 -0.38 -18.02 -12.57
C ILE A 324 -1.10 -16.82 -13.20
N ALA A 325 -0.41 -15.92 -13.90
CA ALA A 325 -1.05 -14.73 -14.48
C ALA A 325 -2.04 -15.07 -15.59
N TYR A 326 -1.78 -16.10 -16.38
CA TYR A 326 -2.62 -16.48 -17.53
C TYR A 326 -3.68 -17.54 -17.17
N SER A 327 -3.55 -18.23 -16.04
CA SER A 327 -4.55 -19.17 -15.54
C SER A 327 -5.64 -18.49 -14.71
N PRO A 328 -6.93 -18.81 -14.91
CA PRO A 328 -8.01 -18.33 -14.05
C PRO A 328 -8.08 -19.06 -12.70
N SER A 329 -7.55 -20.28 -12.60
CA SER A 329 -7.69 -21.15 -11.42
C SER A 329 -6.51 -21.09 -10.46
N LEU A 330 -5.31 -20.77 -10.96
CA LEU A 330 -4.10 -20.68 -10.15
C LEU A 330 -4.03 -19.35 -9.40
N ASN A 331 -3.70 -19.45 -8.11
CA ASN A 331 -3.62 -18.32 -7.19
C ASN A 331 -2.21 -18.20 -6.59
N SER A 332 -1.83 -16.96 -6.24
CA SER A 332 -0.54 -16.69 -5.59
C SER A 332 -0.40 -17.40 -4.25
N THR A 333 -1.52 -17.57 -3.53
CA THR A 333 -1.60 -18.16 -2.20
C THR A 333 -1.30 -19.67 -2.15
N GLN A 334 -1.05 -20.30 -3.30
CA GLN A 334 -0.64 -21.70 -3.40
C GLN A 334 0.88 -21.89 -3.36
N TYR A 335 1.65 -20.82 -3.61
CA TYR A 335 3.10 -20.90 -3.78
C TYR A 335 3.80 -19.99 -2.78
N ASP A 336 4.62 -20.56 -1.91
CA ASP A 336 5.44 -19.76 -1.00
C ASP A 336 6.68 -19.25 -1.72
N ILE A 337 7.20 -18.12 -1.25
CA ILE A 337 8.40 -17.49 -1.82
C ILE A 337 9.51 -17.58 -0.79
N ASN A 338 10.68 -18.07 -1.21
CA ASN A 338 11.84 -18.14 -0.35
C ASN A 338 12.41 -16.73 -0.07
N ASP A 339 12.84 -16.48 1.16
CA ASP A 339 13.41 -15.20 1.61
C ASP A 339 14.73 -14.86 0.89
N SER A 340 15.43 -15.88 0.36
CA SER A 340 16.68 -15.74 -0.41
C SER A 340 16.49 -15.21 -1.83
N GLN A 341 15.26 -15.22 -2.36
CA GLN A 341 14.98 -14.73 -3.72
C GLN A 341 15.18 -13.22 -3.79
N SER A 342 15.58 -12.73 -4.96
CA SER A 342 15.61 -11.30 -5.21
C SER A 342 14.21 -10.73 -5.23
N ILE A 343 14.11 -9.50 -4.76
CA ILE A 343 12.90 -8.72 -4.80
C ILE A 343 13.23 -7.32 -5.29
N TRP A 344 12.29 -6.64 -5.94
CA TRP A 344 12.51 -5.24 -6.31
C TRP A 344 11.22 -4.45 -6.40
N ALA A 345 11.33 -3.14 -6.23
CA ALA A 345 10.26 -2.20 -6.53
C ALA A 345 10.43 -1.65 -7.95
N THR A 346 9.34 -1.56 -8.72
CA THR A 346 9.33 -0.95 -10.06
C THR A 346 8.62 0.39 -10.00
N ASN A 347 9.38 1.48 -10.14
CA ASN A 347 8.85 2.84 -10.11
C ASN A 347 8.76 3.38 -11.54
N LEU A 348 7.64 4.01 -11.86
CA LEU A 348 7.36 4.56 -13.18
C LEU A 348 7.44 6.10 -13.13
N PHE A 349 8.32 6.67 -13.94
CA PHE A 349 8.46 8.10 -14.17
C PHE A 349 7.99 8.40 -15.59
N VAL A 350 6.87 9.11 -15.69
CA VAL A 350 6.26 9.50 -16.96
C VAL A 350 6.59 10.94 -17.25
N GLY A 351 7.20 11.21 -18.41
CA GLY A 351 7.43 12.55 -18.94
C GLY A 351 6.74 12.66 -20.29
N SER A 352 5.43 12.79 -20.28
CA SER A 352 4.59 12.77 -21.49
C SER A 352 3.32 13.59 -21.26
N ILE A 353 2.90 14.31 -22.29
CA ILE A 353 1.63 15.05 -22.30
C ILE A 353 0.46 14.10 -22.55
N ASP A 354 0.66 13.04 -23.35
CA ASP A 354 -0.33 12.01 -23.62
C ASP A 354 -0.09 10.76 -22.74
N GLN A 355 -1.05 9.85 -22.74
CA GLN A 355 -1.02 8.59 -22.00
C GLN A 355 0.15 7.69 -22.44
N VAL A 356 0.69 6.91 -21.50
CA VAL A 356 1.81 5.98 -21.73
C VAL A 356 1.47 4.51 -21.51
N GLY A 357 0.25 4.21 -21.08
CA GLY A 357 -0.13 2.85 -20.67
C GLY A 357 0.10 2.56 -19.20
N ALA A 358 0.11 3.60 -18.36
CA ALA A 358 0.24 3.44 -16.91
C ALA A 358 -0.89 2.60 -16.31
N TYR A 359 -2.09 2.63 -16.90
CA TYR A 359 -3.20 1.79 -16.49
C TYR A 359 -2.90 0.28 -16.61
N GLU A 360 -2.29 -0.15 -17.73
CA GLU A 360 -1.87 -1.53 -17.97
C GLU A 360 -0.67 -1.93 -17.10
N MET A 361 0.24 -0.99 -16.84
CA MET A 361 1.42 -1.19 -16.00
C MET A 361 1.10 -1.16 -14.50
N LYS A 362 -0.10 -0.71 -14.12
CA LYS A 362 -0.54 -0.58 -12.72
C LYS A 362 -0.31 -1.83 -11.86
N PRO A 363 -0.60 -3.07 -12.31
CA PRO A 363 -0.34 -4.27 -11.51
C PRO A 363 1.13 -4.48 -11.16
N LEU A 364 2.04 -4.18 -12.11
CA LEU A 364 3.50 -4.26 -11.90
C LEU A 364 3.95 -3.28 -10.82
N ILE A 365 3.52 -2.01 -10.94
CA ILE A 365 3.88 -0.96 -9.98
C ILE A 365 3.28 -1.28 -8.60
N ARG A 366 1.98 -1.60 -8.55
CA ARG A 366 1.25 -1.93 -7.32
C ARG A 366 1.88 -3.11 -6.60
N ASN A 367 1.97 -4.29 -7.21
CA ASN A 367 2.40 -5.48 -6.47
C ASN A 367 3.91 -5.48 -6.15
N SER A 368 4.72 -4.68 -6.85
CA SER A 368 6.15 -4.51 -6.53
C SER A 368 6.42 -3.44 -5.45
N ASN A 369 5.38 -2.79 -4.91
CA ASN A 369 5.49 -1.65 -4.00
C ASN A 369 6.20 -0.41 -4.58
N GLY A 370 6.21 -0.29 -5.91
CA GLY A 370 6.71 0.89 -6.59
C GLY A 370 5.78 2.10 -6.48
N VAL A 371 6.26 3.24 -6.95
CA VAL A 371 5.50 4.48 -7.08
C VAL A 371 5.45 4.95 -8.53
N MET A 372 4.39 5.68 -8.87
CA MET A 372 4.24 6.32 -10.18
C MET A 372 4.31 7.84 -9.99
N TYR A 373 5.16 8.49 -10.75
CA TYR A 373 5.18 9.94 -10.90
C TYR A 373 4.84 10.30 -12.34
N SER A 374 3.89 11.20 -12.51
CA SER A 374 3.46 11.69 -13.82
C SER A 374 3.80 13.17 -13.95
N PHE A 375 4.51 13.51 -15.02
CA PHE A 375 4.90 14.86 -15.39
C PHE A 375 4.56 15.09 -16.85
N GLU A 376 4.23 16.34 -17.20
CA GLU A 376 4.04 16.74 -18.60
C GLU A 376 5.36 16.63 -19.40
N SER A 377 6.49 16.86 -18.73
CA SER A 377 7.83 16.77 -19.31
C SER A 377 8.87 16.42 -18.23
N PHE A 378 9.97 15.80 -18.64
CA PHE A 378 11.12 15.52 -17.75
C PHE A 378 11.88 16.78 -17.31
N LYS A 379 11.54 17.96 -17.84
CA LYS A 379 12.04 19.26 -17.35
C LYS A 379 11.39 19.71 -16.03
N ALA A 380 10.44 18.94 -15.48
CA ALA A 380 9.75 19.28 -14.24
C ALA A 380 10.73 19.45 -13.06
N TYR A 381 10.62 20.56 -12.33
CA TYR A 381 11.52 20.90 -11.22
C TYR A 381 11.45 19.90 -10.06
N GLN A 382 10.32 19.19 -9.91
CA GLN A 382 10.13 18.20 -8.86
C GLN A 382 10.83 16.86 -9.17
N LEU A 383 11.22 16.60 -10.42
CA LEU A 383 11.68 15.27 -10.87
C LEU A 383 12.83 14.74 -10.00
N LEU A 384 13.86 15.56 -9.77
CA LEU A 384 15.00 15.21 -8.92
C LEU A 384 14.54 14.84 -7.49
N SER A 385 13.63 15.62 -6.92
CA SER A 385 13.12 15.37 -5.57
C SER A 385 12.36 14.04 -5.48
N CYS A 386 11.56 13.71 -6.50
CA CYS A 386 10.81 12.46 -6.61
C CYS A 386 11.75 11.25 -6.78
N ILE A 387 12.78 11.37 -7.61
CA ILE A 387 13.81 10.33 -7.76
C ILE A 387 14.55 10.11 -6.42
N ASN A 388 14.99 11.18 -5.77
CA ASN A 388 15.70 11.10 -4.49
C ASN A 388 14.84 10.48 -3.39
N GLN A 389 13.55 10.79 -3.33
CA GLN A 389 12.60 10.13 -2.41
C GLN A 389 12.44 8.63 -2.72
N THR A 390 12.49 8.25 -3.99
CA THR A 390 12.39 6.85 -4.42
C THR A 390 13.62 6.04 -4.06
N ILE A 391 14.81 6.64 -4.18
CA ILE A 391 16.11 6.04 -3.82
C ILE A 391 16.28 5.93 -2.30
N LYS A 392 15.75 6.89 -1.54
CA LYS A 392 15.70 6.80 -0.06
C LYS A 392 14.74 5.69 0.35
N MET A 393 15.25 4.71 1.09
CA MET A 393 14.51 3.49 1.43
C MET A 393 14.73 3.14 2.90
N VAL A 394 13.65 2.80 3.59
CA VAL A 394 13.65 2.62 5.07
C VAL A 394 13.59 1.16 5.46
N SER A 395 12.71 0.37 4.83
CA SER A 395 12.52 -1.04 5.18
C SER A 395 12.25 -1.89 3.94
N TYR A 396 12.79 -3.12 3.97
CA TYR A 396 12.77 -4.04 2.84
C TYR A 396 12.34 -5.44 3.26
N LYS A 397 12.01 -6.28 2.26
CA LYS A 397 11.65 -7.70 2.45
C LYS A 397 10.65 -7.88 3.60
N SER A 398 9.63 -7.04 3.64
CA SER A 398 8.68 -7.01 4.75
C SER A 398 7.63 -8.10 4.55
N THR A 399 7.32 -8.87 5.59
CA THR A 399 6.22 -9.83 5.60
C THR A 399 5.33 -9.53 6.80
N LEU A 400 4.06 -9.27 6.52
CA LEU A 400 3.02 -9.06 7.51
C LEU A 400 2.19 -10.34 7.66
N GLU A 401 2.06 -10.82 8.89
CA GLU A 401 1.16 -11.90 9.27
C GLU A 401 0.17 -11.39 10.32
N VAL A 402 -1.13 -11.58 10.06
CA VAL A 402 -2.21 -11.13 10.95
C VAL A 402 -2.86 -12.34 11.61
N SER A 403 -2.89 -12.35 12.93
CA SER A 403 -3.53 -13.42 13.70
C SER A 403 -4.69 -12.85 14.52
N THR A 404 -5.81 -13.55 14.55
CA THR A 404 -7.04 -13.13 15.22
C THR A 404 -7.47 -14.16 16.26
N SER A 405 -8.14 -13.71 17.32
CA SER A 405 -8.74 -14.60 18.32
C SER A 405 -9.93 -15.38 17.77
N THR A 406 -10.45 -16.35 18.52
CA THR A 406 -11.68 -17.08 18.15
C THR A 406 -12.85 -16.11 17.96
N GLY A 407 -13.64 -16.27 16.90
CA GLY A 407 -14.80 -15.43 16.59
C GLY A 407 -14.52 -14.21 15.72
N LEU A 408 -13.27 -14.03 15.27
CA LEU A 408 -12.86 -12.98 14.34
C LEU A 408 -12.01 -13.59 13.23
N LYS A 409 -12.36 -13.31 11.98
CA LYS A 409 -11.67 -13.75 10.78
C LYS A 409 -10.96 -12.59 10.10
N THR A 410 -9.79 -12.85 9.53
CA THR A 410 -9.10 -11.95 8.61
C THR A 410 -9.70 -12.11 7.22
N SER A 411 -10.17 -11.01 6.62
CA SER A 411 -10.83 -11.05 5.31
C SER A 411 -9.86 -10.70 4.19
N LYS A 412 -9.42 -9.43 4.11
CA LYS A 412 -8.55 -8.97 3.04
C LYS A 412 -7.67 -7.82 3.47
N LEU A 413 -6.63 -7.59 2.68
CA LEU A 413 -5.73 -6.45 2.79
C LEU A 413 -5.82 -5.63 1.50
N LEU A 414 -6.08 -4.33 1.64
CA LEU A 414 -6.09 -3.37 0.54
C LEU A 414 -4.95 -2.38 0.73
N PHE A 415 -4.04 -2.35 -0.23
CA PHE A 415 -2.89 -1.45 -0.25
C PHE A 415 -2.42 -1.25 -1.70
N GLY A 416 -1.79 -0.10 -1.97
CA GLY A 416 -1.12 0.21 -3.24
C GLY A 416 0.22 -0.54 -3.33
N GLY A 417 0.19 -1.84 -3.05
CA GLY A 417 1.34 -2.59 -2.60
C GLY A 417 1.03 -4.03 -2.21
N GLY A 418 2.01 -4.91 -2.37
CA GLY A 418 2.08 -6.19 -1.68
C GLY A 418 1.55 -7.40 -2.44
N TYR A 419 2.04 -8.57 -2.01
CA TYR A 419 1.79 -9.86 -2.63
C TYR A 419 1.21 -10.84 -1.61
N ALA A 420 0.09 -11.47 -1.95
CA ALA A 420 -0.58 -12.42 -1.08
C ALA A 420 0.18 -13.76 -1.06
N LEU A 421 0.73 -14.11 0.10
CA LEU A 421 1.43 -15.37 0.33
C LEU A 421 0.45 -16.46 0.78
N PRO A 422 0.85 -17.75 0.75
CA PRO A 422 0.09 -18.81 1.38
C PRO A 422 -0.23 -18.47 2.83
N SER A 423 -1.44 -18.83 3.28
CA SER A 423 -1.83 -18.58 4.67
C SER A 423 -0.85 -19.25 5.63
N SER A 424 -0.64 -18.62 6.79
CA SER A 424 0.09 -19.22 7.90
C SER A 424 -0.44 -20.61 8.28
N TYR A 425 -1.75 -20.84 8.15
CA TYR A 425 -2.38 -22.11 8.46
C TYR A 425 -2.08 -23.20 7.44
N HIS A 426 -1.62 -22.85 6.23
CA HIS A 426 -1.21 -23.81 5.20
C HIS A 426 0.25 -24.28 5.34
N LYS A 427 1.07 -23.62 6.18
CA LYS A 427 2.49 -23.97 6.37
C LYS A 427 2.71 -25.38 6.92
N ALA A 428 1.80 -25.85 7.78
CA ALA A 428 1.88 -27.18 8.38
C ALA A 428 0.51 -27.82 8.47
N SER A 429 0.42 -29.11 8.17
CA SER A 429 -0.85 -29.87 8.16
C SER A 429 -1.62 -29.78 9.46
N LYS A 430 -0.93 -29.72 10.60
CA LYS A 430 -1.54 -29.54 11.93
C LYS A 430 -2.41 -28.28 12.06
N TYR A 431 -2.20 -27.26 11.25
CA TYR A 431 -2.94 -25.99 11.33
C TYR A 431 -4.02 -25.81 10.26
N HIS A 432 -4.14 -26.74 9.29
CA HIS A 432 -5.12 -26.62 8.20
C HIS A 432 -6.56 -26.45 8.69
N HIS A 433 -6.93 -27.14 9.78
CA HIS A 433 -8.26 -27.02 10.38
C HIS A 433 -8.60 -25.59 10.84
N MET A 434 -7.60 -24.77 11.18
CA MET A 434 -7.82 -23.39 11.64
C MET A 434 -8.10 -22.42 10.49
N TYR A 435 -7.86 -22.79 9.24
CA TYR A 435 -7.99 -21.88 8.11
C TYR A 435 -9.41 -21.31 7.99
N ASN A 436 -10.43 -22.18 7.94
CA ASN A 436 -11.84 -21.78 7.81
C ASN A 436 -12.35 -21.00 9.04
N ASP A 437 -11.75 -21.22 10.21
CA ASP A 437 -12.10 -20.54 11.46
C ASP A 437 -11.47 -19.14 11.56
N LYS A 438 -10.44 -18.84 10.75
CA LYS A 438 -9.60 -17.65 10.90
C LYS A 438 -9.51 -16.79 9.65
N ILE A 439 -9.80 -17.34 8.49
CA ILE A 439 -9.78 -16.65 7.20
C ILE A 439 -11.21 -16.56 6.68
N ASP A 440 -11.62 -15.37 6.27
CA ASP A 440 -12.88 -15.18 5.55
C ASP A 440 -12.62 -15.39 4.06
N ASP A 441 -13.23 -16.44 3.53
CA ASP A 441 -13.08 -16.94 2.16
C ASP A 441 -14.26 -16.56 1.26
N GLN A 442 -15.09 -15.62 1.71
CA GLN A 442 -16.28 -15.16 1.00
C GLN A 442 -16.04 -13.81 0.32
N LEU A 443 -16.61 -13.65 -0.87
CA LEU A 443 -16.69 -12.34 -1.52
C LEU A 443 -17.83 -11.54 -0.87
N GLY A 444 -17.54 -10.28 -0.56
CA GLY A 444 -18.53 -9.31 -0.07
C GLY A 444 -19.06 -8.41 -1.19
N GLU A 445 -19.96 -7.51 -0.83
CA GLU A 445 -20.57 -6.54 -1.76
C GLU A 445 -19.53 -5.63 -2.45
N PHE A 446 -18.40 -5.38 -1.78
CA PHE A 446 -17.31 -4.55 -2.29
C PHE A 446 -16.28 -5.32 -3.13
N ASP A 447 -16.49 -6.61 -3.41
CA ASP A 447 -15.60 -7.39 -4.25
C ASP A 447 -16.14 -7.57 -5.66
N SER A 448 -15.26 -7.46 -6.65
CA SER A 448 -15.58 -7.86 -8.02
C SER A 448 -15.66 -9.39 -8.11
N ALA A 449 -16.67 -9.89 -8.79
CA ALA A 449 -16.81 -11.32 -9.10
C ALA A 449 -15.65 -11.86 -9.96
N MET A 450 -14.96 -10.98 -10.71
CA MET A 450 -13.81 -11.32 -11.55
C MET A 450 -12.48 -11.33 -10.80
N SER A 451 -12.46 -10.88 -9.55
CA SER A 451 -11.22 -10.81 -8.77
C SER A 451 -10.67 -12.20 -8.43
N LYS A 452 -9.35 -12.37 -8.52
CA LYS A 452 -8.69 -13.60 -8.08
C LYS A 452 -8.84 -13.77 -6.57
N LYS A 453 -9.25 -14.96 -6.15
CA LYS A 453 -9.50 -15.33 -4.75
C LYS A 453 -8.18 -15.60 -4.01
N ASN A 454 -7.52 -14.53 -3.59
CA ASN A 454 -6.26 -14.59 -2.84
C ASN A 454 -6.46 -14.41 -1.33
N TYR A 455 -7.37 -15.19 -0.73
CA TYR A 455 -7.64 -15.14 0.71
C TYR A 455 -6.44 -15.66 1.50
N THR A 456 -5.96 -14.85 2.44
CA THR A 456 -4.81 -15.18 3.28
C THR A 456 -4.78 -14.26 4.50
N ASN A 457 -3.90 -14.57 5.44
CA ASN A 457 -3.51 -13.68 6.53
C ASN A 457 -2.05 -13.26 6.46
N ARG A 458 -1.36 -13.56 5.35
CA ARG A 458 0.06 -13.28 5.17
C ARG A 458 0.32 -12.55 3.85
N TRP A 459 1.00 -11.40 3.93
CA TRP A 459 1.34 -10.58 2.78
C TRP A 459 2.80 -10.17 2.81
N LYS A 460 3.43 -10.19 1.64
CA LYS A 460 4.80 -9.73 1.41
C LYS A 460 4.78 -8.33 0.82
N PHE A 461 5.76 -7.51 1.20
CA PHE A 461 6.00 -6.19 0.64
C PHE A 461 7.49 -6.05 0.32
N ASN A 462 7.80 -5.67 -0.90
CA ASN A 462 9.18 -5.48 -1.34
C ASN A 462 9.82 -4.28 -0.64
N LYS A 463 9.04 -3.21 -0.47
CA LYS A 463 9.40 -1.93 0.15
C LYS A 463 8.22 -1.39 0.95
N LEU A 464 8.48 -0.85 2.13
CA LEU A 464 7.53 -0.02 2.89
C LEU A 464 8.20 1.27 3.37
N ASN A 465 7.51 2.38 3.15
CA ASN A 465 7.88 3.71 3.62
C ASN A 465 7.27 4.00 5.00
N LYS A 466 7.73 5.08 5.65
CA LYS A 466 7.25 5.48 6.99
C LYS A 466 5.76 5.82 7.03
N ASP A 467 5.29 6.49 5.97
CA ASP A 467 3.92 6.98 5.88
C ASP A 467 2.97 6.05 5.11
N ASP A 468 3.46 4.89 4.66
CA ASP A 468 2.62 3.90 3.97
C ASP A 468 1.57 3.34 4.95
N THR A 469 0.29 3.51 4.60
CA THR A 469 -0.83 3.03 5.42
C THR A 469 -1.61 1.95 4.68
N ILE A 470 -1.68 0.78 5.29
CA ILE A 470 -2.32 -0.44 4.79
C ILE A 470 -3.74 -0.54 5.33
N SER A 471 -4.72 -0.93 4.52
CA SER A 471 -6.07 -1.24 5.02
C SER A 471 -6.24 -2.74 5.23
N ILE A 472 -6.70 -3.15 6.40
CA ILE A 472 -6.94 -4.56 6.73
C ILE A 472 -8.38 -4.69 7.21
N PHE A 473 -9.11 -5.64 6.63
CA PHE A 473 -10.51 -5.89 6.92
C PHE A 473 -10.71 -7.22 7.62
N PHE A 474 -11.73 -7.26 8.47
CA PHE A 474 -12.07 -8.39 9.32
C PHE A 474 -13.56 -8.67 9.27
N LYS A 475 -13.91 -9.91 9.59
CA LYS A 475 -15.29 -10.39 9.68
C LYS A 475 -15.51 -11.09 11.01
N MET A 476 -16.59 -10.73 11.70
CA MET A 476 -16.96 -11.36 12.97
C MET A 476 -17.79 -12.62 12.70
N ASP A 477 -17.57 -13.69 13.46
CA ASP A 477 -18.48 -14.84 13.47
C ASP A 477 -19.69 -14.49 14.36
N THR A 478 -20.64 -13.74 13.80
CA THR A 478 -21.78 -13.21 14.54
C THR A 478 -22.85 -14.26 14.84
N VAL A 479 -23.57 -14.10 15.95
CA VAL A 479 -24.74 -14.95 16.28
C VAL A 479 -26.02 -14.41 15.65
N LYS A 480 -26.99 -15.29 15.39
CA LYS A 480 -28.26 -14.92 14.73
C LYS A 480 -29.06 -13.86 15.50
N SER A 481 -29.07 -13.91 16.82
CA SER A 481 -29.78 -12.93 17.66
C SER A 481 -29.15 -12.79 19.03
N SER A 482 -29.48 -11.71 19.73
CA SER A 482 -29.04 -11.46 21.12
C SER A 482 -29.47 -12.56 22.10
N LYS A 483 -30.57 -13.27 21.82
CA LYS A 483 -31.05 -14.41 22.61
C LYS A 483 -30.15 -15.64 22.50
N HIS A 484 -29.36 -15.74 21.42
CA HIS A 484 -28.42 -16.84 21.18
C HIS A 484 -26.97 -16.46 21.52
N ILE A 485 -26.73 -15.31 22.15
CA ILE A 485 -25.43 -15.00 22.73
C ILE A 485 -25.24 -15.97 23.90
N SER A 486 -24.57 -17.09 23.64
CA SER A 486 -24.17 -18.01 24.69
C SER A 486 -23.18 -17.32 25.63
N SER A 487 -23.04 -17.83 26.86
CA SER A 487 -21.96 -17.43 27.77
C SER A 487 -20.56 -17.62 27.16
N THR A 488 -20.45 -18.38 26.07
CA THR A 488 -19.22 -18.65 25.32
C THR A 488 -18.86 -17.61 24.25
N PHE A 489 -19.75 -16.68 23.86
CA PHE A 489 -19.41 -15.64 22.88
C PHE A 489 -18.34 -14.68 23.43
N PRO A 490 -17.28 -14.35 22.68
CA PRO A 490 -16.20 -13.52 23.17
C PRO A 490 -16.69 -12.11 23.57
N THR A 491 -16.37 -11.67 24.78
CA THR A 491 -16.56 -10.28 25.23
C THR A 491 -15.53 -9.33 24.62
N SER A 492 -14.37 -9.85 24.23
CA SER A 492 -13.34 -9.12 23.52
C SER A 492 -12.65 -10.01 22.50
N VAL A 493 -12.15 -9.39 21.44
CA VAL A 493 -11.36 -10.03 20.40
C VAL A 493 -9.96 -9.42 20.38
N HIS A 494 -8.99 -10.25 20.02
CA HIS A 494 -7.59 -9.87 19.98
C HIS A 494 -7.08 -9.98 18.55
N ILE A 495 -6.25 -9.02 18.14
CA ILE A 495 -5.59 -9.01 16.84
C ILE A 495 -4.10 -8.79 17.08
N GLN A 496 -3.28 -9.63 16.47
CA GLN A 496 -1.82 -9.54 16.52
C GLN A 496 -1.27 -9.39 15.11
N TYR A 497 -0.60 -8.26 14.86
CA TYR A 497 0.11 -7.97 13.62
C TYR A 497 1.59 -8.29 13.83
N ARG A 498 2.12 -9.20 13.03
CA ARG A 498 3.53 -9.61 13.03
C ARG A 498 4.18 -9.14 11.75
N LEU A 499 5.04 -8.12 11.84
CA LEU A 499 5.77 -7.58 10.71
C LEU A 499 7.25 -7.97 10.81
N LYS A 500 7.67 -8.98 10.04
CA LYS A 500 9.09 -9.31 9.84
C LYS A 500 9.63 -8.38 8.76
N TYR A 501 10.76 -7.71 8.97
CA TYR A 501 11.36 -6.83 7.97
C TYR A 501 12.88 -6.76 8.09
N TRP A 502 13.56 -6.47 6.98
CA TRP A 502 14.98 -6.16 6.95
C TRP A 502 15.19 -4.66 7.15
N SER A 503 15.92 -4.30 8.21
CA SER A 503 16.34 -2.92 8.45
C SER A 503 17.67 -2.66 7.77
N GLN A 504 17.68 -1.73 6.82
CA GLN A 504 18.90 -1.34 6.11
C GLN A 504 19.87 -0.57 7.01
N GLU A 505 19.34 0.23 7.93
CA GLU A 505 20.13 1.04 8.86
C GLU A 505 20.98 0.17 9.80
N HIS A 506 20.41 -0.94 10.29
CA HIS A 506 21.08 -1.82 11.24
C HIS A 506 21.64 -3.11 10.60
N LYS A 507 21.34 -3.37 9.31
CA LYS A 507 21.68 -4.61 8.59
C LYS A 507 21.28 -5.89 9.37
N LYS A 508 20.05 -5.90 9.87
CA LYS A 508 19.48 -6.97 10.69
C LYS A 508 18.00 -7.18 10.40
N TRP A 509 17.54 -8.40 10.68
CA TRP A 509 16.13 -8.75 10.67
C TRP A 509 15.46 -8.33 11.97
N TYR A 510 14.32 -7.66 11.84
CA TYR A 510 13.46 -7.32 12.97
C TYR A 510 12.09 -7.96 12.81
N LEU A 511 11.46 -8.25 13.93
CA LEU A 511 10.06 -8.64 14.01
C LEU A 511 9.31 -7.65 14.90
N LYS A 512 8.54 -6.77 14.27
CA LYS A 512 7.69 -5.80 14.98
C LYS A 512 6.32 -6.40 15.24
N LEU A 513 5.93 -6.40 16.50
CA LEU A 513 4.68 -6.96 17.00
C LEU A 513 3.75 -5.83 17.42
N PHE A 514 2.51 -5.88 16.95
CA PHE A 514 1.42 -5.02 17.45
C PHE A 514 0.33 -5.94 17.97
N THR A 515 -0.01 -5.85 19.25
CA THR A 515 -1.13 -6.62 19.80
C THR A 515 -2.19 -5.66 20.32
N ILE A 516 -3.42 -5.84 19.87
CA ILE A 516 -4.57 -5.03 20.27
C ILE A 516 -5.70 -5.93 20.78
N CYS A 517 -6.52 -5.36 21.64
CA CYS A 517 -7.75 -5.94 22.15
C CYS A 517 -8.90 -4.98 21.84
N LYS A 518 -9.98 -5.49 21.26
CA LYS A 518 -11.20 -4.72 20.96
C LYS A 518 -12.39 -5.38 21.65
N PRO A 519 -13.22 -4.62 22.40
CA PRO A 519 -14.43 -5.15 22.98
C PRO A 519 -15.46 -5.50 21.89
N THR A 520 -16.30 -6.49 22.18
CA THR A 520 -17.49 -6.77 21.39
C THR A 520 -18.71 -6.15 22.07
N THR A 521 -19.83 -6.02 21.35
CA THR A 521 -21.10 -5.56 21.95
C THR A 521 -21.56 -6.47 23.10
N ASN A 522 -21.14 -7.74 23.14
CA ASN A 522 -21.43 -8.65 24.26
C ASN A 522 -20.82 -8.19 25.60
N ALA A 523 -19.67 -7.48 25.60
CA ALA A 523 -19.07 -6.95 26.82
C ALA A 523 -20.04 -6.05 27.60
N PHE A 524 -20.88 -5.32 26.89
CA PHE A 524 -21.80 -4.31 27.43
C PHE A 524 -23.22 -4.84 27.57
N PHE A 525 -23.49 -6.09 27.19
CA PHE A 525 -24.83 -6.65 27.21
C PHE A 525 -25.44 -6.70 28.63
N LYS A 526 -24.60 -6.95 29.64
CA LYS A 526 -25.03 -6.99 31.05
C LYS A 526 -25.48 -5.64 31.60
N GLU A 527 -25.06 -4.54 30.99
CA GLU A 527 -25.36 -3.17 31.42
C GLU A 527 -26.63 -2.61 30.75
N GLY A 528 -27.26 -3.39 29.87
CA GLY A 528 -28.53 -3.07 29.21
C GLY A 528 -28.39 -2.79 27.72
N ILE A 529 -29.48 -3.02 26.97
CA ILE A 529 -29.52 -2.91 25.50
C ILE A 529 -29.21 -1.48 25.04
N ILE A 530 -29.77 -0.48 25.73
CA ILE A 530 -29.56 0.94 25.43
C ILE A 530 -28.08 1.31 25.59
N TYR A 531 -27.43 0.83 26.65
CA TYR A 531 -26.02 1.12 26.91
C TYR A 531 -25.12 0.46 25.86
N LYS A 532 -25.43 -0.78 25.46
CA LYS A 532 -24.74 -1.49 24.37
C LYS A 532 -24.79 -0.73 23.05
N GLU A 533 -25.98 -0.26 22.65
CA GLU A 533 -26.17 0.52 21.42
C GLU A 533 -25.45 1.86 21.48
N HIS A 534 -25.57 2.57 22.60
CA HIS A 534 -24.84 3.81 22.84
C HIS A 534 -23.31 3.60 22.77
N LYS A 535 -22.79 2.49 23.30
CA LYS A 535 -21.35 2.18 23.21
C LYS A 535 -20.91 1.94 21.79
N LEU A 536 -21.64 1.13 21.02
CA LEU A 536 -21.35 0.91 19.60
C LEU A 536 -21.29 2.25 18.85
N LEU A 537 -22.32 3.08 19.01
CA LEU A 537 -22.43 4.44 18.44
C LEU A 537 -21.26 5.36 18.82
N SER A 538 -20.90 5.38 20.10
CA SER A 538 -19.84 6.25 20.63
C SER A 538 -18.45 5.93 20.06
N THR A 539 -18.28 4.72 19.51
CA THR A 539 -16.99 4.21 19.06
C THR A 539 -16.77 4.26 17.54
N PHE A 540 -17.73 4.82 16.81
CA PHE A 540 -17.65 5.03 15.37
C PHE A 540 -16.64 6.11 15.02
N ASP A 541 -15.73 5.80 14.08
CA ASP A 541 -14.79 6.76 13.53
C ASP A 541 -15.14 7.07 12.07
N ARG A 542 -15.87 8.18 11.89
CA ARG A 542 -16.29 8.66 10.57
C ARG A 542 -15.14 8.89 9.58
N ARG A 543 -13.97 9.33 10.06
CA ARG A 543 -12.81 9.66 9.22
C ARG A 543 -12.14 8.39 8.72
N ALA A 544 -11.94 7.42 9.60
CA ALA A 544 -11.41 6.12 9.18
C ALA A 544 -12.41 5.38 8.27
N TRP A 545 -13.70 5.46 8.58
CA TRP A 545 -14.76 4.82 7.80
C TRP A 545 -14.81 5.31 6.35
N ILE A 546 -14.78 6.64 6.11
CA ILE A 546 -14.85 7.16 4.74
C ILE A 546 -13.63 6.72 3.92
N VAL A 547 -12.42 6.76 4.49
CA VAL A 547 -11.20 6.35 3.79
C VAL A 547 -11.20 4.85 3.49
N LEU A 548 -11.66 4.03 4.43
CA LEU A 548 -11.78 2.58 4.22
C LEU A 548 -12.83 2.25 3.16
N LEU A 549 -13.98 2.94 3.17
CA LEU A 549 -15.00 2.83 2.12
C LEU A 549 -14.43 3.21 0.75
N THR A 550 -13.74 4.35 0.64
CA THR A 550 -13.11 4.78 -0.62
C THR A 550 -12.11 3.74 -1.14
N ARG A 551 -11.31 3.12 -0.26
CA ARG A 551 -10.38 2.05 -0.68
C ARG A 551 -11.08 0.77 -1.14
N LEU A 552 -12.20 0.41 -0.51
CA LEU A 552 -13.05 -0.70 -0.98
C LEU A 552 -13.60 -0.41 -2.39
N LEU A 553 -14.09 0.80 -2.62
CA LEU A 553 -14.64 1.23 -3.91
C LEU A 553 -13.57 1.29 -5.00
N ILE A 554 -12.40 1.88 -4.72
CA ILE A 554 -11.26 1.90 -5.66
C ILE A 554 -10.84 0.48 -6.03
N ASN A 555 -10.75 -0.43 -5.05
CA ASN A 555 -10.42 -1.82 -5.34
C ASN A 555 -11.49 -2.50 -6.21
N LYS A 556 -12.77 -2.20 -5.98
CA LYS A 556 -13.87 -2.69 -6.80
C LYS A 556 -13.74 -2.18 -8.24
N ILE A 557 -13.60 -0.87 -8.46
CA ILE A 557 -13.37 -0.23 -9.77
C ILE A 557 -12.18 -0.86 -10.50
N ASP A 558 -11.05 -0.99 -9.80
CA ASP A 558 -9.81 -1.52 -10.38
C ASP A 558 -9.91 -2.99 -10.79
N THR A 559 -10.80 -3.76 -10.17
CA THR A 559 -10.98 -5.19 -10.43
C THR A 559 -12.20 -5.51 -11.30
N SER A 560 -13.12 -4.56 -11.48
CA SER A 560 -14.31 -4.70 -12.32
C SER A 560 -14.11 -4.21 -13.76
N LEU A 561 -12.88 -3.86 -14.17
CA LEU A 561 -12.43 -3.63 -15.57
C LEU A 561 -13.52 -3.15 -16.55
N GLY A 562 -14.07 -1.94 -16.39
CA GLY A 562 -15.03 -1.38 -17.35
C GLY A 562 -16.41 -2.05 -17.38
N PHE A 563 -16.73 -2.94 -16.45
CA PHE A 563 -17.99 -3.73 -16.45
C PHE A 563 -19.04 -3.25 -15.43
N GLU A 564 -18.70 -2.38 -14.48
CA GLU A 564 -19.69 -1.84 -13.54
C GLU A 564 -20.04 -0.40 -13.88
N SER A 565 -21.34 -0.11 -13.93
CA SER A 565 -21.80 1.24 -14.19
C SER A 565 -21.42 2.16 -13.02
N PHE A 566 -20.97 3.36 -13.35
CA PHE A 566 -20.64 4.38 -12.37
C PHE A 566 -21.83 4.71 -11.45
N ASP A 567 -23.04 4.67 -12.01
CA ASP A 567 -24.27 4.89 -11.26
C ASP A 567 -24.48 3.82 -10.18
N ASP A 568 -24.06 2.58 -10.41
CA ASP A 568 -24.15 1.52 -9.41
C ASP A 568 -23.13 1.72 -8.27
N LEU A 569 -21.97 2.30 -8.56
CA LEU A 569 -21.01 2.69 -7.52
C LEU A 569 -21.52 3.86 -6.67
N ILE A 570 -22.15 4.86 -7.29
CA ILE A 570 -22.81 5.94 -6.54
C ILE A 570 -23.96 5.39 -5.70
N LYS A 571 -24.81 4.53 -6.27
CA LYS A 571 -25.90 3.88 -5.53
C LYS A 571 -25.33 3.11 -4.34
N LEU A 572 -24.23 2.38 -4.52
CA LEU A 572 -23.57 1.66 -3.43
C LEU A 572 -23.13 2.60 -2.30
N ILE A 573 -22.54 3.74 -2.63
CA ILE A 573 -22.18 4.79 -1.65
C ILE A 573 -23.44 5.31 -0.92
N ASP A 574 -24.47 5.68 -1.68
CA ASP A 574 -25.70 6.26 -1.15
C ASP A 574 -26.48 5.27 -0.28
N THR A 575 -26.57 4.00 -0.69
CA THR A 575 -27.21 2.93 0.09
C THR A 575 -26.47 2.70 1.40
N ASN A 576 -25.14 2.59 1.38
CA ASN A 576 -24.35 2.40 2.60
C ASN A 576 -24.46 3.59 3.57
N PHE A 577 -24.45 4.81 3.02
CA PHE A 577 -24.59 6.04 3.81
C PHE A 577 -25.99 6.20 4.41
N THR A 578 -27.03 5.98 3.61
CA THR A 578 -28.43 6.08 4.08
C THR A 578 -28.77 5.02 5.11
N GLN A 579 -28.32 3.78 4.94
CA GLN A 579 -28.45 2.71 5.95
C GLN A 579 -27.77 3.10 7.26
N LEU A 580 -26.54 3.60 7.18
CA LEU A 580 -25.78 4.01 8.36
C LEU A 580 -26.48 5.15 9.11
N LEU A 581 -26.95 6.19 8.40
CA LEU A 581 -27.68 7.30 9.02
C LEU A 581 -29.03 6.88 9.59
N HIS A 582 -29.74 5.98 8.92
CA HIS A 582 -31.03 5.47 9.39
C HIS A 582 -30.89 4.73 10.72
N HIS A 583 -29.83 3.92 10.88
CA HIS A 583 -29.62 3.13 12.11
C HIS A 583 -28.93 3.91 13.23
N PHE A 584 -28.05 4.85 12.90
CA PHE A 584 -27.14 5.45 13.89
C PHE A 584 -27.12 6.99 13.88
N GLY A 585 -27.47 7.62 12.77
CA GLY A 585 -27.23 9.04 12.53
C GLY A 585 -28.41 9.96 12.84
N GLY A 586 -29.65 9.55 12.59
CA GLY A 586 -30.84 10.41 12.73
C GLY A 586 -31.50 10.34 14.11
N LEU A 587 -31.40 11.41 14.90
CA LEU A 587 -32.24 11.60 16.08
C LEU A 587 -33.58 12.21 15.64
N SER A 588 -34.69 11.47 15.78
CA SER A 588 -36.02 12.03 15.54
C SER A 588 -36.38 13.02 16.65
N ILE A 589 -36.53 14.29 16.32
CA ILE A 589 -37.05 15.30 17.25
C ILE A 589 -38.57 15.13 17.30
N LYS A 590 -39.13 15.04 18.51
CA LYS A 590 -40.55 14.78 18.79
C LYS A 590 -41.51 15.57 17.88
N ALA A 591 -42.57 14.88 17.44
CA ALA A 591 -43.61 15.28 16.50
C ALA A 591 -44.55 16.47 16.91
N ASN A 592 -44.11 17.39 17.76
CA ASN A 592 -44.93 18.52 18.23
C ASN A 592 -44.62 19.86 17.56
N SER A 593 -43.95 19.86 16.41
CA SER A 593 -43.89 21.04 15.52
C SER A 593 -45.12 21.04 14.61
N LYS A 594 -46.24 21.57 15.12
CA LYS A 594 -47.27 22.11 14.23
C LYS A 594 -46.66 23.34 13.56
N THR A 595 -46.93 23.52 12.26
CA THR A 595 -46.59 24.68 11.40
C THR A 595 -45.19 24.71 10.76
N ALA A 596 -45.07 24.02 9.63
CA ALA A 596 -44.32 24.55 8.47
C ALA A 596 -44.88 23.91 7.20
N ASN A 597 -45.50 24.72 6.33
CA ASN A 597 -45.94 24.29 4.99
C ASN A 597 -44.75 24.12 4.03
N ASN A 598 -43.57 24.61 4.41
CA ASN A 598 -42.34 24.51 3.63
C ASN A 598 -41.59 23.19 3.95
N PRO A 599 -41.33 22.33 2.94
CA PRO A 599 -40.58 21.08 3.10
C PRO A 599 -39.17 21.25 3.70
N HIS A 600 -38.48 22.35 3.40
CA HIS A 600 -37.13 22.63 3.89
C HIS A 600 -37.11 22.92 5.40
N LEU A 601 -38.04 23.75 5.87
CA LEU A 601 -38.21 24.06 7.30
C LEU A 601 -38.65 22.82 8.10
N LYS A 602 -39.47 21.95 7.50
CA LYS A 602 -39.84 20.64 8.07
C LYS A 602 -38.67 19.66 8.19
N LEU A 603 -37.71 19.71 7.29
CA LEU A 603 -36.50 18.86 7.35
C LEU A 603 -35.54 19.35 8.43
N GLN A 604 -35.39 20.68 8.59
CA GLN A 604 -34.55 21.28 9.64
C GLN A 604 -35.05 21.00 11.07
N THR A 605 -36.36 20.81 11.27
CA THR A 605 -36.95 20.61 12.61
C THR A 605 -37.22 19.16 12.99
N LYS A 606 -37.08 18.20 12.06
CA LYS A 606 -37.42 16.77 12.29
C LYS A 606 -36.25 15.90 12.74
N TYR A 607 -35.03 16.21 12.33
CA TYR A 607 -33.88 15.34 12.54
C TYR A 607 -32.65 16.12 13.02
N GLU A 608 -32.06 15.69 14.14
CA GLU A 608 -30.73 16.12 14.57
C GLU A 608 -29.73 15.00 14.23
N ILE A 609 -28.61 15.36 13.61
CA ILE A 609 -27.55 14.40 13.29
C ILE A 609 -26.67 14.24 14.52
N ASN A 610 -26.43 13.00 14.94
CA ASN A 610 -25.49 12.71 16.02
C ASN A 610 -24.10 13.31 15.70
N GLU A 611 -23.45 13.96 16.67
CA GLU A 611 -22.13 14.60 16.53
C GLU A 611 -21.04 13.66 15.97
N ASN A 612 -21.14 12.35 16.20
CA ASN A 612 -20.22 11.37 15.62
C ASN A 612 -20.33 11.25 14.10
N PHE A 613 -21.47 11.63 13.50
CA PHE A 613 -21.78 11.54 12.07
C PHE A 613 -21.83 12.88 11.35
N LYS A 614 -21.64 14.00 12.07
CA LYS A 614 -21.85 15.38 11.56
C LYS A 614 -21.06 15.72 10.29
N ASP A 615 -19.80 15.27 10.18
CA ASP A 615 -18.97 15.58 9.00
C ASP A 615 -19.27 14.64 7.82
N LEU A 616 -19.97 13.52 8.05
CA LEU A 616 -20.13 12.47 7.05
C LEU A 616 -20.93 12.91 5.80
N PRO A 617 -22.01 13.70 5.90
CA PRO A 617 -22.69 14.23 4.72
C PRO A 617 -21.77 15.04 3.80
N SER A 618 -20.90 15.89 4.36
CA SER A 618 -19.93 16.69 3.58
C SER A 618 -18.91 15.79 2.89
N LEU A 619 -18.31 14.87 3.65
CA LEU A 619 -17.32 13.93 3.15
C LEU A 619 -17.87 13.03 2.03
N ILE A 620 -19.09 12.52 2.18
CA ILE A 620 -19.75 11.71 1.15
C ILE A 620 -20.08 12.53 -0.09
N TYR A 621 -20.59 13.75 0.09
CA TYR A 621 -20.86 14.64 -1.03
C TYR A 621 -19.61 14.90 -1.86
N ASN A 622 -18.48 15.17 -1.20
CA ASN A 622 -17.20 15.41 -1.86
C ASN A 622 -16.65 14.13 -2.50
N LEU A 623 -16.74 12.98 -1.82
CA LEU A 623 -16.32 11.68 -2.38
C LEU A 623 -17.08 11.34 -3.66
N ARG A 624 -18.41 11.48 -3.68
CA ARG A 624 -19.26 11.18 -4.84
C ARG A 624 -18.89 12.00 -6.08
N LYS A 625 -18.44 13.23 -5.87
CA LYS A 625 -18.06 14.17 -6.93
C LYS A 625 -16.60 14.10 -7.31
N ASN A 626 -15.80 13.33 -6.58
CA ASN A 626 -14.36 13.30 -6.76
C ASN A 626 -14.00 12.64 -8.10
N TYR A 627 -13.57 13.45 -9.07
CA TYR A 627 -13.22 12.99 -10.42
C TYR A 627 -11.97 12.11 -10.46
N ASN A 628 -11.09 12.27 -9.47
CA ASN A 628 -9.82 11.57 -9.40
C ASN A 628 -9.95 10.15 -8.83
N LEU A 629 -11.01 9.88 -8.05
CA LEU A 629 -11.16 8.61 -7.32
C LEU A 629 -12.41 7.81 -7.72
N ILE A 630 -13.52 8.49 -7.99
CA ILE A 630 -14.83 7.86 -8.17
C ILE A 630 -15.38 8.22 -9.56
N ARG A 631 -15.60 9.50 -9.84
CA ARG A 631 -16.20 9.97 -11.10
C ARG A 631 -15.15 10.12 -12.20
N ILE A 632 -14.66 8.99 -12.70
CA ILE A 632 -13.56 8.94 -13.69
C ILE A 632 -13.89 9.57 -15.07
N PHE A 633 -15.14 9.97 -15.33
CA PHE A 633 -15.51 10.75 -16.51
C PHE A 633 -14.80 12.11 -16.51
N ASN A 634 -14.12 12.44 -17.61
CA ASN A 634 -13.16 13.56 -17.77
C ASN A 634 -11.75 13.31 -17.23
N SER A 635 -11.40 12.07 -16.90
CA SER A 635 -10.00 11.67 -16.69
C SER A 635 -9.60 10.62 -17.71
N SER A 636 -8.31 10.52 -18.00
CA SER A 636 -7.75 9.41 -18.75
C SER A 636 -7.61 8.16 -17.88
N PRO A 637 -7.58 6.95 -18.47
CA PRO A 637 -7.20 5.73 -17.76
C PRO A 637 -5.91 5.86 -16.96
N ASP A 638 -4.87 6.47 -17.52
CA ASP A 638 -3.57 6.62 -16.86
C ASP A 638 -3.63 7.55 -15.64
N GLU A 639 -4.39 8.66 -15.70
CA GLU A 639 -4.62 9.54 -14.54
C GLU A 639 -5.38 8.82 -13.43
N THR A 640 -6.40 8.04 -13.79
CA THR A 640 -7.13 7.21 -12.81
C THR A 640 -6.18 6.23 -12.12
N ALA A 641 -5.31 5.56 -12.87
CA ALA A 641 -4.30 4.66 -12.30
C ALA A 641 -3.35 5.40 -11.36
N PHE A 642 -2.89 6.60 -11.73
CA PHE A 642 -2.04 7.44 -10.90
C PHE A 642 -2.69 7.77 -9.55
N TYR A 643 -3.91 8.31 -9.55
CA TYR A 643 -4.60 8.68 -8.31
C TYR A 643 -4.93 7.46 -7.43
N HIS A 644 -5.35 6.35 -8.03
CA HIS A 644 -5.65 5.12 -7.30
C HIS A 644 -4.41 4.53 -6.64
N LEU A 645 -3.27 4.48 -7.34
CA LEU A 645 -2.01 4.00 -6.79
C LEU A 645 -1.58 4.80 -5.55
N TRP A 646 -1.68 6.13 -5.61
CA TRP A 646 -1.33 7.00 -4.49
C TRP A 646 -2.32 6.91 -3.33
N PHE A 647 -3.63 6.98 -3.60
CA PHE A 647 -4.66 6.96 -2.56
C PHE A 647 -4.61 5.67 -1.73
N MET A 648 -4.29 4.54 -2.36
CA MET A 648 -4.16 3.24 -1.70
C MET A 648 -2.92 3.13 -0.79
N ARG A 649 -2.04 4.14 -0.77
CA ARG A 649 -0.85 4.20 0.10
C ARG A 649 -0.92 5.30 1.17
N MET A 650 -1.65 6.38 0.88
CA MET A 650 -1.75 7.57 1.74
C MET A 650 -2.22 7.27 3.16
N ASN A 651 -1.68 8.01 4.14
CA ASN A 651 -2.20 8.02 5.50
C ASN A 651 -3.58 8.70 5.58
N LEU A 652 -4.24 8.55 6.74
CA LEU A 652 -5.58 9.11 6.97
C LEU A 652 -5.69 10.59 6.60
N ASN A 653 -4.76 11.42 7.07
CA ASN A 653 -4.85 12.87 6.91
C ASN A 653 -4.71 13.28 5.44
N LEU A 654 -3.78 12.66 4.71
CA LEU A 654 -3.62 12.90 3.27
C LEU A 654 -4.84 12.39 2.49
N SER A 655 -5.35 11.19 2.81
CA SER A 655 -6.56 10.66 2.17
C SER A 655 -7.76 11.58 2.36
N LEU A 656 -7.94 12.15 3.56
CA LEU A 656 -9.03 13.11 3.81
C LEU A 656 -8.88 14.38 2.99
N LYS A 657 -7.67 14.94 2.87
CA LYS A 657 -7.41 16.12 2.01
C LYS A 657 -7.67 15.85 0.53
N VAL A 658 -7.45 14.62 0.07
CA VAL A 658 -7.79 14.22 -1.32
C VAL A 658 -9.29 14.11 -1.50
N ILE A 659 -10.03 13.60 -0.51
CA ILE A 659 -11.50 13.50 -0.55
C ILE A 659 -12.12 14.90 -0.47
N GLU A 660 -11.70 15.69 0.52
CA GLU A 660 -12.20 17.02 0.84
C GLU A 660 -11.02 17.99 0.95
N PRO A 661 -10.66 18.68 -0.15
CA PRO A 661 -9.56 19.63 -0.16
C PRO A 661 -9.78 20.79 0.82
N GLU A 662 -8.75 21.11 1.61
CA GLU A 662 -8.79 22.21 2.58
C GLU A 662 -8.64 23.56 1.87
N LEU A 663 -9.61 24.46 2.06
CA LEU A 663 -9.53 25.85 1.61
C LEU A 663 -9.09 26.74 2.78
N ILE A 664 -7.88 27.30 2.69
CA ILE A 664 -7.32 28.16 3.74
C ILE A 664 -7.45 29.63 3.31
N PHE A 665 -8.22 30.41 4.05
CA PHE A 665 -8.30 31.85 3.90
C PHE A 665 -7.34 32.54 4.88
N THR A 666 -6.37 33.30 4.36
CA THR A 666 -5.43 34.09 5.18
C THR A 666 -5.77 35.58 5.09
N LYS A 667 -5.93 36.23 6.24
CA LYS A 667 -6.14 37.68 6.32
C LYS A 667 -4.88 38.32 6.92
N ALA A 668 -4.29 39.28 6.21
CA ALA A 668 -3.20 40.07 6.76
C ALA A 668 -3.73 40.91 7.92
N ILE A 669 -3.29 40.59 9.15
CA ILE A 669 -3.47 41.47 10.30
C ILE A 669 -2.29 42.45 10.24
N PHE A 670 -2.49 43.64 9.69
CA PHE A 670 -1.56 44.75 9.92
C PHE A 670 -1.61 45.09 11.41
N MET A 671 -0.60 44.67 12.18
CA MET A 671 -0.38 45.20 13.52
C MET A 671 -0.06 46.68 13.39
N GLN A 672 -1.00 47.54 13.81
CA GLN A 672 -0.69 48.94 14.15
C GLN A 672 0.20 48.95 15.39
N SER A 673 1.50 48.74 15.21
CA SER A 673 2.52 49.23 16.14
C SER A 673 3.11 50.53 15.57
N TYR A 674 2.28 51.57 15.51
CA TYR A 674 2.71 52.95 15.27
C TYR A 674 1.81 53.86 16.10
N ASN A 675 2.15 53.99 17.38
CA ASN A 675 1.81 55.11 18.25
C ASN A 675 2.47 54.86 19.62
N ASN A 676 3.76 55.17 19.71
CA ASN A 676 4.45 55.69 20.91
C ASN A 676 5.97 55.49 20.78
N THR A 677 6.64 56.23 19.88
CA THR A 677 8.06 56.62 20.02
C THR A 677 8.54 57.53 18.86
N GLU A 678 7.78 58.57 18.48
CA GLU A 678 8.34 59.68 17.67
C GLU A 678 7.76 61.03 18.14
N LYS A 679 8.11 61.41 19.37
CA LYS A 679 8.09 62.79 19.86
C LYS A 679 9.48 63.19 20.37
N SER A 680 10.49 62.95 19.54
CA SER A 680 11.83 63.57 19.62
C SER A 680 12.62 63.03 18.44
N PHE A 681 13.25 63.91 17.64
CA PHE A 681 13.83 63.64 16.30
C PHE A 681 12.72 63.50 15.23
N THR A 682 12.59 64.32 14.19
CA THR A 682 13.56 65.15 13.49
C THR A 682 12.81 66.23 12.70
N ARG A 683 12.81 67.48 13.19
CA ARG A 683 12.74 68.66 12.32
C ARG A 683 14.12 68.80 11.68
N GLN A 684 14.36 68.14 10.55
CA GLN A 684 15.42 68.51 9.59
C GLN A 684 15.36 67.55 8.41
N ILE A 685 15.72 68.07 7.24
CA ILE A 685 15.71 67.41 5.91
C ILE A 685 14.41 67.60 5.12
N SER A 686 14.12 68.88 4.90
CA SER A 686 13.51 69.36 3.66
C SER A 686 14.62 70.00 2.82
N HIS A 687 15.47 69.22 2.13
CA HIS A 687 16.31 69.76 1.06
C HIS A 687 16.85 68.65 0.15
N ILE A 688 16.72 68.91 -1.17
CA ILE A 688 17.42 68.32 -2.32
C ILE A 688 16.68 67.19 -3.04
N LYS A 689 15.83 67.61 -3.99
CA LYS A 689 15.80 67.04 -5.34
C LYS A 689 17.02 67.57 -6.09
N THR A 690 17.82 66.66 -6.64
CA THR A 690 18.47 66.65 -7.98
C THR A 690 19.31 65.41 -8.06
#